data_AF-X6MWF5-F1
#
_entry.id   AF-X6MWF5-F1
#
_cell.length_a   1.000
_cell.length_b   1.000
_cell.length_c   1.000
_cell.angle_alpha   90.00
_cell.angle_beta   90.00
_cell.angle_gamma   90.00
#
_symmetry.space_group_name_H-M   'P 1'
#
loop_
_entity.id
_entity.type
_entity.pdbx_description
1 polymer ?
#
loop_
_entity_poly.entity_id
_entity_poly.type
_entity_poly.pdbx_seq_one_letter_code
_entity_poly.pdbx_strand_id
1 'polypeptide(L)'
;ILQYLLLRTLAEASENATIKKELLSPWQLFVVVQRLIQNKSPQNDDVVRNVLLRDLQKHCCRNLSKLQFIFLLPCINYLSFLREEDPLISSFPSRFEEGGVLEGKYDDLDKKIVSILDTDLTLLKMGNDAVAQSSNPYARVQRHQVEMYVIKLLQHYSDESRLCQSVLEFLFAQSEEIWKNICQSDNDDKCWQVMCIAFQNDFSMWNKFIERLQIVNIFEDDKVRSTFFKNFKVNSTFQQLVTTSPEHLFNFFGFIQTQKNIWKSDDDLLTTIERYIDNIFYCEKIMSCLIDILWNVLSILFFVCRVHANKKFTNVFFEVSLEDKSISDKVIDLTTQLLENIRTIREQRQSESEPSLKVWIQLFNHKINHQNQQKIDKWNELLTKSLKTWFNEDYFEESTPTNCYHRKALWLLTESRLGLLPDSCRNEFEKCLESKSEHFEFNNECWSDKDRNQLGLCIGNPPWNLIKWDWFLKLIFKDSIQQEIPSSDVNVDEKEEKTSRHPPVVNESISIQMELLIGQLRQCISYAKWKDILINHQSMDILKQKWSFVQNTMTRLMKDMKENKINITLCEFLKADENETYMKELSDSFDQQAWSSTIEKFNKFKKWEADLQQLLSMKYLEDVPSDLEALHEFLKDPKNCHLSDAELQFGNELKLLECFQDEFQAMITREKNQAFRIKWNNCKAQFQNGKCLQMTVQPNQLKLTPDLEKQLSHFFEKTDKKIVRRIMTAWRHVANKESRIQAQPSKLIKDYLQNTYFFSEELNFFPHQFFTWDYCITGYNFVVSRYKKLETKDINSTPTVTIDFMEVFEHTNSQWEEGAKVTFLKKESARETYSIKKKKKCNFVQGTETIRKHHKAKDKIINDEKWEILQEKLDMSKQLIEDNANMSIEDAIRNYNWCVEYFGDIKECVHIFDLIVNNEQKIQTIASNEVFIKSGIFESALKKLEKCDTEKFCQLVKPLRDINQILQEKIWKTDFKEICILAKTILSIVKENQTFAIQLGQCLEVDFPALFRAMEQDDEVFGTNELICEEIGHSIDLLKLGLTSEEKKDIEIIISQFEICKDIYAIRVDYWEKGGISFRDKLVLPANDPISIFQSQKNKWIKN
;
A
#
# COMPACT_ATOMS: atom_id res chain seq x y z
N ILE A 1 68.11 30.83 30.06
CA ILE A 1 69.03 30.06 30.96
C ILE A 1 69.64 30.98 32.01
N LEU A 2 70.48 31.96 31.65
CA LEU A 2 71.00 32.98 32.59
C LEU A 2 69.88 33.67 33.37
N GLN A 3 68.79 34.11 32.72
CA GLN A 3 67.61 34.68 33.39
C GLN A 3 66.88 33.70 34.33
N TYR A 4 66.83 32.40 33.99
CA TYR A 4 66.22 31.34 34.82
C TYR A 4 67.06 31.09 36.08
N LEU A 5 68.38 30.99 35.90
CA LEU A 5 69.34 30.85 36.99
C LEU A 5 69.33 32.07 37.90
N LEU A 6 69.36 33.28 37.32
CA LEU A 6 69.36 34.55 38.06
C LEU A 6 68.07 34.71 38.88
N LEU A 7 66.89 34.47 38.28
CA LEU A 7 65.60 34.58 38.97
C LEU A 7 65.46 33.57 40.13
N ARG A 8 66.00 32.36 39.99
CA ARG A 8 65.90 31.31 41.03
C ARG A 8 66.95 31.43 42.13
N THR A 9 68.19 31.76 41.79
CA THR A 9 69.25 32.01 42.80
C THR A 9 69.02 33.30 43.59
N LEU A 10 68.47 34.36 42.97
CA LEU A 10 68.08 35.59 43.68
C LEU A 10 66.87 35.38 44.61
N ALA A 11 65.91 34.52 44.23
CA ALA A 11 64.79 34.16 45.10
C ALA A 11 65.21 33.29 46.31
N GLU A 12 66.41 32.69 46.27
CA GLU A 12 67.01 31.95 47.39
C GLU A 12 67.84 32.84 48.31
N ALA A 13 68.51 33.88 47.77
CA ALA A 13 69.32 34.81 48.56
C ALA A 13 68.51 35.85 49.35
N SER A 14 67.20 35.94 49.11
CA SER A 14 66.32 36.95 49.71
C SER A 14 65.15 36.28 50.43
N GLU A 15 65.23 36.16 51.76
CA GLU A 15 64.08 35.75 52.59
C GLU A 15 62.95 36.81 52.66
N ASN A 16 63.17 38.04 52.17
CA ASN A 16 62.24 39.16 52.38
C ASN A 16 61.80 39.97 51.13
N ALA A 17 62.11 39.56 49.89
CA ALA A 17 61.58 40.23 48.70
C ALA A 17 60.27 39.58 48.23
N THR A 18 59.25 40.41 48.05
CA THR A 18 57.94 40.15 47.43
C THR A 18 58.04 39.85 45.92
N ILE A 19 59.03 39.06 45.49
CA ILE A 19 59.00 38.42 44.18
C ILE A 19 58.08 37.21 44.35
N LYS A 20 56.88 37.27 43.77
CA LYS A 20 55.98 36.10 43.71
C LYS A 20 56.80 34.89 43.27
N LYS A 21 56.92 33.88 44.15
CA LYS A 21 57.49 32.56 43.85
C LYS A 21 56.58 31.80 42.87
N GLU A 22 56.29 32.38 41.71
CA GLU A 22 55.56 31.67 40.67
C GLU A 22 56.47 30.53 40.15
N LEU A 23 55.97 29.31 40.31
CA LEU A 23 56.61 28.12 39.79
C LEU A 23 56.48 28.19 38.25
N LEU A 24 57.57 27.95 37.52
CA LEU A 24 57.49 27.89 36.05
C LEU A 24 56.46 26.84 35.65
N SER A 25 55.75 27.04 34.54
CA SER A 25 54.86 25.99 34.06
C SER A 25 55.67 24.78 33.55
N PRO A 26 55.07 23.57 33.51
CA PRO A 26 55.70 22.39 32.93
C PRO A 26 56.29 22.62 31.53
N TRP A 27 55.58 23.35 30.67
CA TRP A 27 56.07 23.73 29.34
C TRP A 27 57.27 24.68 29.39
N GLN A 28 57.27 25.65 30.30
CA GLN A 28 58.41 26.57 30.46
C GLN A 28 59.66 25.83 30.94
N LEU A 29 59.52 24.84 31.83
CA LEU A 29 60.63 23.97 32.25
C LEU A 29 61.18 23.14 31.09
N PHE A 30 60.29 22.57 30.26
CA PHE A 30 60.69 21.89 29.03
C PHE A 30 61.54 22.78 28.11
N VAL A 31 61.07 24.01 27.82
CA VAL A 31 61.80 24.96 26.95
C VAL A 31 63.19 25.29 27.50
N VAL A 32 63.33 25.38 28.83
CA VAL A 32 64.65 25.56 29.47
C VAL A 32 65.56 24.37 29.18
N VAL A 33 65.07 23.14 29.35
CA VAL A 33 65.84 21.91 29.08
C VAL A 33 66.17 21.78 27.60
N GLN A 34 65.23 22.03 26.70
CA GLN A 34 65.46 22.05 25.26
C GLN A 34 66.61 23.00 24.87
N ARG A 35 66.61 24.23 25.42
CA ARG A 35 67.68 25.22 25.20
C ARG A 35 69.02 24.76 25.76
N LEU A 36 69.03 24.05 26.90
CA LEU A 36 70.26 23.51 27.49
C LEU A 36 70.89 22.44 26.58
N ILE A 37 70.06 21.57 26.01
CA ILE A 37 70.47 20.50 25.08
C ILE A 37 71.03 21.09 23.78
N GLN A 38 70.32 22.04 23.18
CA GLN A 38 70.73 22.72 21.94
C GLN A 38 72.09 23.42 22.08
N ASN A 39 72.40 23.96 23.26
CA ASN A 39 73.66 24.67 23.51
C ASN A 39 74.86 23.75 23.80
N LYS A 40 74.71 22.42 23.72
CA LYS A 40 75.79 21.43 23.93
C LYS A 40 76.70 21.78 25.12
N SER A 41 76.13 21.99 26.30
CA SER A 41 76.90 22.25 27.53
C SER A 41 76.93 21.01 28.43
N PRO A 42 77.64 19.92 28.07
CA PRO A 42 77.71 18.71 28.89
C PRO A 42 78.57 18.86 30.14
N GLN A 43 79.19 20.03 30.38
CA GLN A 43 79.92 20.32 31.60
C GLN A 43 79.32 21.52 32.34
N ASN A 44 78.77 21.20 33.51
CA ASN A 44 78.43 22.07 34.64
C ASN A 44 77.39 23.18 34.45
N ASP A 45 76.28 23.00 35.14
CA ASP A 45 76.17 23.73 36.41
C ASP A 45 75.40 22.85 37.41
N ASP A 46 76.08 22.37 38.47
CA ASP A 46 75.42 21.69 39.59
C ASP A 46 74.26 22.55 40.14
N VAL A 47 74.36 23.87 39.97
CA VAL A 47 73.33 24.87 40.24
C VAL A 47 72.09 24.68 39.35
N VAL A 48 72.24 24.60 38.02
CA VAL A 48 71.12 24.36 37.08
C VAL A 48 70.41 23.05 37.43
N ARG A 49 71.18 22.00 37.71
CA ARG A 49 70.66 20.68 38.06
C ARG A 49 69.85 20.71 39.36
N ASN A 50 70.42 21.28 40.42
CA ASN A 50 69.76 21.35 41.74
C ASN A 50 68.52 22.27 41.71
N VAL A 51 68.52 23.31 40.87
CA VAL A 51 67.34 24.17 40.66
C VAL A 51 66.26 23.43 39.86
N LEU A 52 66.61 22.74 38.78
CA LEU A 52 65.66 21.95 37.98
C LEU A 52 65.05 20.80 38.79
N LEU A 53 65.85 20.07 39.57
CA LEU A 53 65.40 19.00 40.45
C LEU A 53 64.38 19.51 41.49
N ARG A 54 64.66 20.64 42.14
CA ARG A 54 63.74 21.25 43.12
C ARG A 54 62.43 21.71 42.49
N ASP A 55 62.48 22.29 41.30
CA ASP A 55 61.28 22.72 40.58
C ASP A 55 60.45 21.50 40.14
N LEU A 56 61.09 20.44 39.63
CA LEU A 56 60.43 19.17 39.28
C LEU A 56 59.80 18.48 40.50
N GLN A 57 60.48 18.40 41.65
CA GLN A 57 59.90 17.85 42.87
C GLN A 57 58.62 18.59 43.30
N LYS A 58 58.62 19.93 43.20
CA LYS A 58 57.43 20.74 43.49
C LYS A 58 56.27 20.49 42.52
N HIS A 59 56.57 20.21 41.25
CA HIS A 59 55.57 19.83 40.25
C HIS A 59 55.04 18.42 40.48
N CYS A 60 55.91 17.45 40.75
CA CYS A 60 55.53 16.07 40.99
C CYS A 60 54.64 15.94 42.24
N CYS A 61 54.77 16.81 43.24
CA CYS A 61 53.87 16.85 44.41
C CYS A 61 52.48 17.47 44.13
N ARG A 62 52.18 17.91 42.91
CA ARG A 62 50.87 18.43 42.50
C ARG A 62 50.14 17.41 41.63
N ASN A 63 48.81 17.48 41.60
CA ASN A 63 48.00 16.71 40.66
C ASN A 63 48.15 17.30 39.25
N LEU A 64 49.07 16.75 38.46
CA LEU A 64 49.30 17.17 37.07
C LEU A 64 48.43 16.36 36.10
N SER A 65 48.13 16.97 34.95
CA SER A 65 47.52 16.25 33.83
C SER A 65 48.54 15.32 33.14
N LYS A 66 48.07 14.30 32.43
CA LYS A 66 48.94 13.43 31.61
C LYS A 66 49.77 14.25 30.60
N LEU A 67 49.18 15.29 30.02
CA LEU A 67 49.88 16.19 29.10
C LEU A 67 51.01 16.97 29.78
N GLN A 68 50.77 17.48 30.98
CA GLN A 68 51.81 18.15 31.76
C GLN A 68 52.95 17.20 32.17
N PHE A 69 52.63 15.94 32.46
CA PHE A 69 53.66 14.93 32.68
C PHE A 69 54.50 14.67 31.41
N ILE A 70 53.91 14.65 30.22
CA ILE A 70 54.66 14.58 28.95
C ILE A 70 55.59 15.78 28.80
N PHE A 71 55.15 16.99 29.15
CA PHE A 71 55.99 18.19 29.09
C PHE A 71 57.22 18.06 30.00
N LEU A 72 57.06 17.47 31.18
CA LEU A 72 58.16 17.29 32.13
C LEU A 72 59.08 16.11 31.81
N LEU A 73 58.66 15.18 30.95
CA LEU A 73 59.38 13.94 30.73
C LEU A 73 60.81 14.12 30.18
N PRO A 74 61.07 15.02 29.20
CA PRO A 74 62.44 15.34 28.79
C PRO A 74 63.27 15.94 29.92
N CYS A 75 62.65 16.64 30.87
CA CYS A 75 63.35 17.20 32.03
C CYS A 75 63.78 16.08 33.00
N ILE A 76 62.91 15.09 33.22
CA ILE A 76 63.20 13.90 34.03
C ILE A 76 64.33 13.10 33.36
N ASN A 77 64.19 12.80 32.07
CA ASN A 77 65.20 12.05 31.30
C ASN A 77 66.56 12.80 31.24
N TYR A 78 66.55 14.14 31.17
CA TYR A 78 67.76 14.95 31.25
C TYR A 78 68.45 14.86 32.62
N LEU A 79 67.70 14.79 33.73
CA LEU A 79 68.28 14.57 35.05
C LEU A 79 68.81 13.14 35.22
N SER A 80 68.09 12.14 34.68
CA SER A 80 68.56 10.74 34.65
C SER A 80 69.85 10.58 33.85
N PHE A 81 70.06 11.38 32.81
CA PHE A 81 71.32 11.43 32.08
C PHE A 81 72.50 11.86 32.97
N LEU A 82 72.25 12.56 34.08
CA LEU A 82 73.27 13.11 34.97
C LEU A 82 73.50 12.32 36.28
N ARG A 83 72.60 11.38 36.68
CA ARG A 83 72.74 10.51 37.88
C ARG A 83 72.05 9.15 37.70
N GLU A 84 72.59 8.12 38.35
CA GLU A 84 72.10 6.73 38.25
C GLU A 84 70.82 6.43 39.07
N GLU A 85 70.50 7.18 40.13
CA GLU A 85 69.30 6.93 40.96
C GLU A 85 68.61 8.23 41.42
N ASP A 86 67.40 8.48 40.92
CA ASP A 86 66.49 9.54 41.40
C ASP A 86 65.10 8.95 41.70
N PRO A 87 64.55 9.10 42.93
CA PRO A 87 63.20 8.65 43.31
C PRO A 87 62.07 9.16 42.39
N LEU A 88 62.29 10.26 41.68
CA LEU A 88 61.33 10.79 40.71
C LEU A 88 61.18 9.89 39.48
N ILE A 89 62.23 9.17 39.09
CA ILE A 89 62.24 8.29 37.91
C ILE A 89 61.38 7.06 38.18
N SER A 90 61.55 6.44 39.36
CA SER A 90 60.82 5.21 39.72
C SER A 90 59.32 5.46 40.00
N SER A 91 58.95 6.67 40.40
CA SER A 91 57.55 7.05 40.69
C SER A 91 56.79 7.67 39.51
N PHE A 92 57.46 7.97 38.40
CA PHE A 92 56.81 8.58 37.23
C PHE A 92 55.72 7.69 36.60
N PRO A 93 55.93 6.38 36.37
CA PRO A 93 54.91 5.54 35.70
C PRO A 93 53.58 5.51 36.45
N SER A 94 53.59 5.34 37.78
CA SER A 94 52.36 5.33 38.57
C SER A 94 51.66 6.69 38.56
N ARG A 95 52.43 7.79 38.68
CA ARG A 95 51.87 9.16 38.66
C ARG A 95 51.31 9.55 37.30
N PHE A 96 51.90 9.08 36.20
CA PHE A 96 51.36 9.30 34.87
C PHE A 96 50.00 8.61 34.69
N GLU A 97 49.86 7.39 35.21
CA GLU A 97 48.57 6.67 35.13
C GLU A 97 47.50 7.29 36.06
N GLU A 98 47.89 7.85 37.21
CA GLU A 98 47.01 8.61 38.13
C GLU A 98 46.61 10.00 37.59
N GLY A 99 47.33 10.52 36.60
CA GLY A 99 47.11 11.86 36.03
C GLY A 99 45.79 12.01 35.28
N GLY A 100 45.14 13.17 35.44
CA GLY A 100 43.92 13.51 34.71
C GLY A 100 44.15 13.72 33.21
N VAL A 101 43.13 13.42 32.39
CA VAL A 101 43.18 13.50 30.92
C VAL A 101 42.83 14.90 30.39
N LEU A 102 41.97 15.65 31.09
CA LEU A 102 41.42 16.92 30.62
C LEU A 102 42.29 18.13 30.99
N GLU A 103 42.74 18.88 29.98
CA GLU A 103 43.26 20.24 30.13
C GLU A 103 42.87 21.10 28.91
N GLY A 104 42.77 22.42 29.11
CA GLY A 104 42.25 23.37 28.11
C GLY A 104 43.01 23.37 26.78
N LYS A 105 42.36 23.88 25.71
CA LYS A 105 42.91 23.96 24.35
C LYS A 105 44.26 24.68 24.36
N TYR A 106 45.33 23.96 24.06
CA TYR A 106 46.65 24.53 23.80
C TYR A 106 46.78 24.80 22.31
N ASP A 107 47.08 26.03 21.93
CA ASP A 107 47.45 26.34 20.54
C ASP A 107 48.73 25.57 20.16
N ASP A 108 48.78 25.07 18.92
CA ASP A 108 49.91 24.34 18.35
C ASP A 108 50.35 23.11 19.16
N LEU A 109 49.39 22.38 19.76
CA LEU A 109 49.67 21.20 20.59
C LEU A 109 50.46 20.12 19.82
N ASP A 110 50.19 19.94 18.54
CA ASP A 110 50.92 19.05 17.63
C ASP A 110 52.42 19.42 17.57
N LYS A 111 52.73 20.69 17.30
CA LYS A 111 54.11 21.20 17.27
C LYS A 111 54.80 21.05 18.61
N LYS A 112 54.06 21.25 19.72
CA LYS A 112 54.60 21.09 21.09
C LYS A 112 54.98 19.64 21.38
N ILE A 113 54.10 18.68 21.07
CA ILE A 113 54.37 17.26 21.26
C ILE A 113 55.53 16.80 20.35
N VAL A 114 55.54 17.20 19.08
CA VAL A 114 56.65 16.92 18.16
C VAL A 114 57.96 17.50 18.69
N SER A 115 57.96 18.74 19.18
CA SER A 115 59.14 19.36 19.78
C SER A 115 59.64 18.60 21.01
N ILE A 116 58.74 18.04 21.81
CA ILE A 116 59.08 17.21 22.98
C ILE A 116 59.73 15.91 22.55
N LEU A 117 59.12 15.20 21.60
CA LEU A 117 59.66 13.96 21.03
C LEU A 117 61.04 14.20 20.42
N ASP A 118 61.21 15.24 19.59
CA ASP A 118 62.49 15.56 18.95
C ASP A 118 63.61 15.86 19.98
N THR A 119 63.25 16.61 21.03
CA THR A 119 64.18 16.95 22.12
C THR A 119 64.60 15.71 22.90
N ASP A 120 63.66 14.82 23.22
CA ASP A 120 63.95 13.59 23.96
C ASP A 120 64.73 12.56 23.12
N LEU A 121 64.38 12.40 21.84
CA LEU A 121 65.16 11.58 20.91
C LEU A 121 66.59 12.09 20.75
N THR A 122 66.79 13.41 20.80
CA THR A 122 68.13 14.02 20.80
C THR A 122 68.90 13.68 22.08
N LEU A 123 68.24 13.70 23.25
CA LEU A 123 68.83 13.25 24.53
C LEU A 123 69.22 11.77 24.51
N LEU A 124 68.39 10.92 23.88
CA LEU A 124 68.67 9.50 23.73
C LEU A 124 69.92 9.27 22.87
N LYS A 125 70.04 9.96 21.73
CA LYS A 125 71.24 9.92 20.88
C LYS A 125 72.50 10.35 21.63
N MET A 126 72.45 11.50 22.32
CA MET A 126 73.57 11.98 23.15
C MET A 126 73.96 10.99 24.26
N GLY A 127 72.97 10.31 24.85
CA GLY A 127 73.17 9.24 25.83
C GLY A 127 73.90 8.03 25.28
N ASN A 128 73.43 7.51 24.15
CA ASN A 128 74.03 6.34 23.51
C ASN A 128 75.46 6.62 23.03
N ASP A 129 75.71 7.83 22.50
CA ASP A 129 77.05 8.26 22.09
C ASP A 129 78.02 8.39 23.29
N ALA A 130 77.54 8.86 24.43
CA ALA A 130 78.34 8.96 25.66
C ALA A 130 78.61 7.58 26.30
N VAL A 131 77.65 6.66 26.24
CA VAL A 131 77.82 5.27 26.73
C VAL A 131 78.76 4.48 25.83
N ALA A 132 78.71 4.67 24.50
CA ALA A 132 79.67 4.06 23.57
C ALA A 132 81.13 4.49 23.80
N GLN A 133 81.34 5.64 24.48
CA GLN A 133 82.66 6.17 24.85
C GLN A 133 83.08 5.81 26.30
N SER A 134 82.20 5.14 27.06
CA SER A 134 82.38 4.78 28.48
C SER A 134 82.56 3.27 28.63
N SER A 135 83.56 2.84 29.39
CA SER A 135 83.85 1.41 29.66
C SER A 135 82.95 0.77 30.74
N ASN A 136 81.86 1.43 31.16
CA ASN A 136 80.91 0.88 32.12
C ASN A 136 79.69 0.24 31.42
N PRO A 137 79.55 -1.11 31.42
CA PRO A 137 78.45 -1.81 30.75
C PRO A 137 77.09 -1.62 31.44
N TYR A 138 77.07 -1.11 32.67
CA TYR A 138 75.86 -0.94 33.49
C TYR A 138 75.23 0.45 33.37
N ALA A 139 75.78 1.36 32.57
CA ALA A 139 75.25 2.71 32.37
C ALA A 139 74.01 2.77 31.42
N ARG A 140 73.21 1.70 31.31
CA ARG A 140 71.86 1.77 30.71
C ARG A 140 70.92 2.38 31.75
N VAL A 141 70.98 3.71 31.84
CA VAL A 141 70.09 4.53 32.67
C VAL A 141 68.64 4.12 32.41
N GLN A 142 67.87 3.85 33.46
CA GLN A 142 66.41 3.72 33.41
C GLN A 142 65.82 5.03 32.87
N ARG A 143 65.57 5.10 31.56
CA ARG A 143 64.92 6.24 30.91
C ARG A 143 63.51 5.86 30.49
N HIS A 144 62.60 6.80 30.65
CA HIS A 144 61.23 6.66 30.18
C HIS A 144 61.19 6.96 28.70
N GLN A 145 60.67 6.04 27.90
CA GLN A 145 60.51 6.21 26.46
C GLN A 145 59.35 7.17 26.19
N VAL A 146 59.63 8.43 25.86
CA VAL A 146 58.61 9.47 25.68
C VAL A 146 57.57 9.05 24.62
N GLU A 147 58.01 8.40 23.54
CA GLU A 147 57.16 7.89 22.48
C GLU A 147 56.03 7.00 22.99
N MET A 148 56.31 6.14 23.97
CA MET A 148 55.34 5.23 24.58
C MET A 148 54.24 6.00 25.33
N TYR A 149 54.64 7.00 26.13
CA TYR A 149 53.71 7.81 26.91
C TYR A 149 52.91 8.78 26.04
N VAL A 150 53.49 9.26 24.93
CA VAL A 150 52.77 10.07 23.95
C VAL A 150 51.66 9.27 23.28
N ILE A 151 51.90 8.01 22.87
CA ILE A 151 50.84 7.15 22.33
C ILE A 151 49.73 6.89 23.36
N LYS A 152 50.10 6.62 24.63
CA LYS A 152 49.14 6.51 25.74
C LYS A 152 48.35 7.79 26.01
N LEU A 153 48.91 8.96 25.73
CA LEU A 153 48.20 10.23 25.84
C LEU A 153 47.21 10.40 24.69
N LEU A 154 47.67 10.18 23.45
CA LEU A 154 46.90 10.45 22.23
C LEU A 154 45.64 9.60 22.10
N GLN A 155 45.60 8.38 22.68
CA GLN A 155 44.38 7.55 22.69
C GLN A 155 43.17 8.26 23.33
N HIS A 156 43.41 9.27 24.17
CA HIS A 156 42.36 10.02 24.86
C HIS A 156 41.89 11.27 24.10
N TYR A 157 42.49 11.58 22.94
CA TYR A 157 42.16 12.74 22.10
C TYR A 157 41.34 12.29 20.88
N SER A 158 40.16 11.71 21.11
CA SER A 158 39.32 11.12 20.06
C SER A 158 38.92 12.09 18.94
N ASP A 159 38.87 13.39 19.24
CA ASP A 159 38.33 14.42 18.33
C ASP A 159 39.43 15.20 17.59
N GLU A 160 40.71 14.91 17.86
CA GLU A 160 41.87 15.65 17.33
C GLU A 160 42.65 14.81 16.32
N SER A 161 42.02 14.41 15.21
CA SER A 161 42.66 13.58 14.17
C SER A 161 43.95 14.21 13.62
N ARG A 162 43.97 15.54 13.45
CA ARG A 162 45.13 16.30 13.00
C ARG A 162 46.32 16.20 13.96
N LEU A 163 46.07 16.21 15.27
CA LEU A 163 47.11 16.06 16.29
C LEU A 163 47.75 14.67 16.18
N CYS A 164 46.92 13.63 16.15
CA CYS A 164 47.38 12.25 16.02
C CYS A 164 48.14 12.04 14.71
N GLN A 165 47.63 12.57 13.59
CA GLN A 165 48.28 12.48 12.28
C GLN A 165 49.67 13.16 12.29
N SER A 166 49.78 14.40 12.79
CA SER A 166 51.06 15.12 12.81
C SER A 166 52.11 14.42 13.68
N VAL A 167 51.70 13.86 14.83
CA VAL A 167 52.62 13.13 15.71
C VAL A 167 53.03 11.79 15.09
N LEU A 168 52.09 11.05 14.49
CA LEU A 168 52.39 9.81 13.78
C LEU A 168 53.37 10.08 12.63
N GLU A 169 53.11 11.06 11.77
CA GLU A 169 54.01 11.43 10.66
C GLU A 169 55.46 11.68 11.14
N PHE A 170 55.63 12.35 12.27
CA PHE A 170 56.95 12.54 12.88
C PHE A 170 57.58 11.21 13.35
N LEU A 171 56.82 10.36 14.06
CA LEU A 171 57.29 9.06 14.53
C LEU A 171 57.64 8.11 13.38
N PHE A 172 56.93 8.18 12.26
CA PHE A 172 57.16 7.37 11.07
C PHE A 172 58.47 7.70 10.33
N ALA A 173 59.01 8.90 10.53
CA ALA A 173 60.33 9.29 10.05
C ALA A 173 61.48 8.73 10.92
N GLN A 174 61.18 8.12 12.06
CA GLN A 174 62.18 7.63 13.02
C GLN A 174 62.61 6.16 12.76
N SER A 175 63.57 5.67 13.56
CA SER A 175 64.17 4.34 13.41
C SER A 175 63.26 3.18 13.85
N GLU A 176 63.60 1.98 13.41
CA GLU A 176 62.95 0.72 13.82
C GLU A 176 62.92 0.54 15.35
N GLU A 177 63.98 0.93 16.05
CA GLU A 177 64.07 0.82 17.52
C GLU A 177 62.96 1.60 18.25
N ILE A 178 62.61 2.79 17.73
CA ILE A 178 61.55 3.63 18.31
C ILE A 178 60.18 2.98 18.13
N TRP A 179 59.93 2.36 16.97
CA TRP A 179 58.68 1.62 16.75
C TRP A 179 58.62 0.33 17.57
N LYS A 180 59.74 -0.35 17.77
CA LYS A 180 59.82 -1.47 18.71
C LYS A 180 59.47 -1.03 20.13
N ASN A 181 59.92 0.15 20.57
CA ASN A 181 59.55 0.71 21.87
C ASN A 181 58.06 1.04 21.96
N ILE A 182 57.49 1.67 20.92
CA ILE A 182 56.04 2.00 20.86
C ILE A 182 55.19 0.73 20.93
N CYS A 183 55.59 -0.34 20.25
CA CYS A 183 54.84 -1.59 20.21
C CYS A 183 55.18 -2.55 21.38
N GLN A 184 56.15 -2.23 22.24
CA GLN A 184 56.47 -2.98 23.46
C GLN A 184 55.50 -2.64 24.61
N SER A 185 55.40 -3.54 25.60
CA SER A 185 54.66 -3.33 26.87
C SER A 185 53.16 -3.00 26.72
N ASP A 186 52.44 -3.76 25.87
CA ASP A 186 50.98 -3.71 25.68
C ASP A 186 50.46 -2.33 25.18
N ASN A 187 51.26 -1.65 24.36
CA ASN A 187 50.89 -0.38 23.70
C ASN A 187 50.58 -0.53 22.22
N ASP A 188 50.70 -1.74 21.66
CA ASP A 188 50.25 -2.10 20.32
C ASP A 188 48.76 -1.79 20.10
N ASP A 189 47.90 -2.11 21.07
CA ASP A 189 46.48 -1.77 21.02
C ASP A 189 46.25 -0.25 21.00
N LYS A 190 46.99 0.48 21.85
CA LYS A 190 46.90 1.96 21.95
C LYS A 190 47.41 2.63 20.68
N CYS A 191 48.49 2.11 20.11
CA CYS A 191 49.03 2.56 18.83
C CYS A 191 47.99 2.40 17.72
N TRP A 192 47.32 1.24 17.66
CA TRP A 192 46.23 1.01 16.70
C TRP A 192 45.07 2.00 16.92
N GLN A 193 44.68 2.27 18.17
CA GLN A 193 43.62 3.25 18.48
C GLN A 193 44.00 4.67 18.02
N VAL A 194 45.24 5.10 18.24
CA VAL A 194 45.73 6.41 17.76
C VAL A 194 45.73 6.49 16.24
N MET A 195 46.11 5.41 15.54
CA MET A 195 45.98 5.33 14.08
C MET A 195 44.52 5.38 13.62
N CYS A 196 43.61 4.72 14.34
CA CYS A 196 42.17 4.77 14.08
C CYS A 196 41.59 6.18 14.22
N ILE A 197 41.99 6.93 15.26
CA ILE A 197 41.63 8.34 15.44
C ILE A 197 42.20 9.21 14.32
N ALA A 198 43.45 8.98 13.93
CA ALA A 198 44.15 9.79 12.92
C ALA A 198 43.57 9.59 11.51
N PHE A 199 43.35 8.34 11.11
CA PHE A 199 43.06 7.99 9.72
C PHE A 199 41.59 7.72 9.47
N GLN A 200 40.83 7.28 10.48
CA GLN A 200 39.41 6.96 10.35
C GLN A 200 39.17 6.03 9.14
N ASN A 201 38.37 6.47 8.16
CA ASN A 201 38.04 5.74 6.92
C ASN A 201 39.03 5.98 5.76
N ASP A 202 40.11 6.75 5.96
CA ASP A 202 41.14 6.98 4.94
C ASP A 202 42.08 5.77 4.83
N PHE A 203 41.62 4.77 4.07
CA PHE A 203 42.39 3.56 3.84
C PHE A 203 43.66 3.77 3.00
N SER A 204 43.79 4.89 2.29
CA SER A 204 45.04 5.24 1.61
C SER A 204 46.12 5.57 2.63
N MET A 205 45.77 6.34 3.67
CA MET A 205 46.66 6.64 4.78
C MET A 205 46.98 5.38 5.59
N TRP A 206 45.99 4.55 5.91
CA TRP A 206 46.25 3.24 6.52
C TRP A 206 47.27 2.42 5.71
N ASN A 207 47.09 2.29 4.40
CA ASN A 207 48.02 1.57 3.51
C ASN A 207 49.45 2.12 3.63
N LYS A 208 49.62 3.43 3.46
CA LYS A 208 50.93 4.09 3.54
C LYS A 208 51.64 3.80 4.85
N PHE A 209 50.91 3.81 5.96
CA PHE A 209 51.49 3.60 7.27
C PHE A 209 51.75 2.12 7.60
N ILE A 210 50.87 1.20 7.19
CA ILE A 210 51.11 -0.24 7.34
C ILE A 210 52.32 -0.67 6.50
N GLU A 211 52.46 -0.20 5.26
CA GLU A 211 53.66 -0.46 4.43
C GLU A 211 54.93 0.07 5.11
N ARG A 212 54.87 1.24 5.74
CA ARG A 212 56.00 1.79 6.46
C ARG A 212 56.38 0.96 7.69
N LEU A 213 55.39 0.50 8.47
CA LEU A 213 55.61 -0.41 9.61
C LEU A 213 56.19 -1.76 9.16
N GLN A 214 55.81 -2.22 7.96
CA GLN A 214 56.40 -3.42 7.36
C GLN A 214 57.87 -3.20 6.99
N ILE A 215 58.24 -2.04 6.42
CA ILE A 215 59.64 -1.72 6.07
C ILE A 215 60.55 -1.73 7.31
N VAL A 216 60.01 -1.34 8.48
CA VAL A 216 60.73 -1.40 9.76
C VAL A 216 60.51 -2.73 10.51
N ASN A 217 60.02 -3.77 9.84
CA ASN A 217 59.89 -5.14 10.34
C ASN A 217 59.02 -5.29 11.61
N ILE A 218 58.06 -4.39 11.86
CA ILE A 218 57.24 -4.44 13.09
C ILE A 218 56.27 -5.63 13.09
N PHE A 219 55.74 -6.03 11.93
CA PHE A 219 54.84 -7.18 11.82
C PHE A 219 55.56 -8.54 11.73
N GLU A 220 56.90 -8.57 11.86
CA GLU A 220 57.63 -9.82 12.12
C GLU A 220 57.36 -10.34 13.55
N ASP A 221 57.01 -9.46 14.49
CA ASP A 221 56.45 -9.84 15.78
C ASP A 221 54.97 -10.23 15.62
N ASP A 222 54.69 -11.53 15.67
CA ASP A 222 53.33 -12.05 15.53
C ASP A 222 52.39 -11.56 16.63
N LYS A 223 52.88 -11.14 17.82
CA LYS A 223 52.05 -10.53 18.86
C LYS A 223 51.45 -9.23 18.33
N VAL A 224 52.29 -8.31 17.84
CA VAL A 224 51.87 -6.99 17.35
C VAL A 224 50.92 -7.13 16.16
N ARG A 225 51.26 -8.00 15.20
CA ARG A 225 50.38 -8.31 14.06
C ARG A 225 49.03 -8.84 14.52
N SER A 226 49.02 -9.79 15.47
CA SER A 226 47.77 -10.38 15.97
C SER A 226 46.87 -9.36 16.67
N THR A 227 47.45 -8.39 17.38
CA THR A 227 46.70 -7.28 18.00
C THR A 227 46.06 -6.38 16.95
N PHE A 228 46.81 -5.98 15.91
CA PHE A 228 46.27 -5.17 14.81
C PHE A 228 45.14 -5.90 14.10
N PHE A 229 45.36 -7.17 13.71
CA PHE A 229 44.34 -8.00 13.08
C PHE A 229 43.09 -8.16 13.94
N LYS A 230 43.26 -8.43 15.24
CA LYS A 230 42.16 -8.52 16.21
C LYS A 230 41.35 -7.23 16.25
N ASN A 231 41.99 -6.06 16.20
CA ASN A 231 41.29 -4.79 16.29
C ASN A 231 40.50 -4.44 15.02
N PHE A 232 41.02 -4.72 13.82
CA PHE A 232 40.22 -4.62 12.59
C PHE A 232 38.99 -5.54 12.60
N LYS A 233 39.04 -6.65 13.34
CA LYS A 233 37.97 -7.63 13.45
C LYS A 233 36.96 -7.34 14.56
N VAL A 234 37.41 -6.95 15.76
CA VAL A 234 36.62 -6.99 17.00
C VAL A 234 36.29 -5.61 17.55
N ASN A 235 36.97 -4.55 17.11
CA ASN A 235 36.72 -3.22 17.63
C ASN A 235 35.38 -2.66 17.11
N SER A 236 34.39 -2.51 18.00
CA SER A 236 33.04 -2.09 17.64
C SER A 236 32.98 -0.68 17.06
N THR A 237 33.81 0.24 17.56
CA THR A 237 33.88 1.63 17.05
C THR A 237 34.37 1.65 15.61
N PHE A 238 35.40 0.87 15.28
CA PHE A 238 35.88 0.74 13.91
C PHE A 238 34.88 0.02 13.02
N GLN A 239 34.25 -1.06 13.49
CA GLN A 239 33.19 -1.74 12.74
C GLN A 239 32.05 -0.78 12.38
N GLN A 240 31.60 0.05 13.31
CA GLN A 240 30.59 1.08 13.05
C GLN A 240 31.08 2.10 12.03
N LEU A 241 32.32 2.57 12.18
CA LEU A 241 32.94 3.54 11.29
C LEU A 241 32.99 3.05 9.82
N VAL A 242 33.35 1.79 9.62
CA VAL A 242 33.38 1.16 8.29
C VAL A 242 31.98 0.83 7.75
N THR A 243 31.05 0.43 8.62
CA THR A 243 29.66 0.08 8.22
C THR A 243 28.72 1.30 8.20
N THR A 244 29.26 2.52 8.30
CA THR A 244 28.46 3.76 8.22
C THR A 244 27.96 4.04 6.80
N SER A 245 28.72 3.64 5.77
CA SER A 245 28.32 3.83 4.36
C SER A 245 28.78 2.66 3.47
N PRO A 246 28.10 2.41 2.33
CA PRO A 246 28.53 1.41 1.37
C PRO A 246 29.93 1.67 0.81
N GLU A 247 30.29 2.94 0.60
CA GLU A 247 31.60 3.33 0.05
C GLU A 247 32.74 3.05 1.03
N HIS A 248 32.56 3.35 2.32
CA HIS A 248 33.57 3.05 3.35
C HIS A 248 33.80 1.54 3.45
N LEU A 249 32.73 0.75 3.45
CA LEU A 249 32.81 -0.70 3.50
C LEU A 249 33.49 -1.28 2.24
N PHE A 250 33.17 -0.76 1.06
CA PHE A 250 33.83 -1.15 -0.20
C PHE A 250 35.34 -0.83 -0.17
N ASN A 251 35.71 0.38 0.26
CA ASN A 251 37.12 0.79 0.37
C ASN A 251 37.87 -0.05 1.42
N PHE A 252 37.21 -0.43 2.52
CA PHE A 252 37.77 -1.36 3.50
C PHE A 252 38.03 -2.75 2.91
N PHE A 253 37.09 -3.29 2.12
CA PHE A 253 37.31 -4.58 1.45
C PHE A 253 38.45 -4.51 0.42
N GLY A 254 38.60 -3.39 -0.29
CA GLY A 254 39.79 -3.15 -1.11
C GLY A 254 41.08 -3.09 -0.27
N PHE A 255 41.04 -2.42 0.88
CA PHE A 255 42.17 -2.33 1.82
C PHE A 255 42.63 -3.71 2.30
N ILE A 256 41.72 -4.56 2.80
CA ILE A 256 42.10 -5.89 3.31
C ILE A 256 42.70 -6.78 2.22
N GLN A 257 42.24 -6.65 0.97
CA GLN A 257 42.80 -7.40 -0.16
C GLN A 257 44.26 -6.99 -0.45
N THR A 258 44.59 -5.70 -0.26
CA THR A 258 45.94 -5.18 -0.51
C THR A 258 46.92 -5.50 0.63
N GLN A 259 46.45 -5.56 1.88
CA GLN A 259 47.31 -5.63 3.07
C GLN A 259 47.65 -7.05 3.55
N LYS A 260 48.39 -7.78 2.72
CA LYS A 260 48.90 -9.14 3.03
C LYS A 260 49.83 -9.21 4.25
N ASN A 261 50.31 -8.07 4.75
CA ASN A 261 51.16 -7.98 5.93
C ASN A 261 50.37 -8.29 7.23
N ILE A 262 49.09 -7.94 7.26
CA ILE A 262 48.20 -8.16 8.40
C ILE A 262 47.44 -9.48 8.23
N TRP A 263 46.78 -9.63 7.07
CA TRP A 263 46.06 -10.83 6.66
C TRP A 263 47.02 -11.80 5.96
N LYS A 264 47.74 -12.62 6.76
CA LYS A 264 48.78 -13.54 6.28
C LYS A 264 48.20 -14.81 5.64
N SER A 265 46.95 -15.15 5.95
CA SER A 265 46.27 -16.35 5.46
C SER A 265 44.90 -16.04 4.89
N ASP A 266 44.42 -16.94 4.02
CA ASP A 266 43.06 -16.91 3.49
C ASP A 266 42.01 -17.04 4.61
N ASP A 267 42.32 -17.77 5.69
CA ASP A 267 41.44 -17.88 6.85
C ASP A 267 41.29 -16.56 7.62
N ASP A 268 42.34 -15.73 7.68
CA ASP A 268 42.28 -14.39 8.28
C ASP A 268 41.27 -13.50 7.52
N LEU A 269 41.29 -13.56 6.18
CA LEU A 269 40.37 -12.82 5.31
C LEU A 269 38.94 -13.33 5.49
N LEU A 270 38.72 -14.63 5.40
CA LEU A 270 37.40 -15.25 5.57
C LEU A 270 36.79 -14.93 6.94
N THR A 271 37.59 -15.03 7.99
CA THR A 271 37.18 -14.70 9.37
C THR A 271 36.85 -13.22 9.55
N THR A 272 37.47 -12.34 8.75
CA THR A 272 37.12 -10.92 8.73
C THR A 272 35.78 -10.73 8.04
N ILE A 273 35.56 -11.29 6.84
CA ILE A 273 34.29 -11.21 6.11
C ILE A 273 33.13 -11.73 6.96
N GLU A 274 33.30 -12.89 7.60
CA GLU A 274 32.33 -13.51 8.51
C GLU A 274 31.84 -12.54 9.60
N ARG A 275 32.71 -11.66 10.11
CA ARG A 275 32.34 -10.69 11.15
C ARG A 275 31.56 -9.49 10.66
N TYR A 276 31.68 -9.17 9.38
CA TYR A 276 31.01 -8.02 8.78
C TYR A 276 29.75 -8.42 8.00
N ILE A 277 29.57 -9.70 7.66
CA ILE A 277 28.50 -10.24 6.80
C ILE A 277 27.09 -9.81 7.23
N ASP A 278 26.82 -9.72 8.53
CA ASP A 278 25.51 -9.34 9.08
C ASP A 278 25.25 -7.82 9.02
N ASN A 279 26.29 -7.01 8.83
CA ASN A 279 26.23 -5.55 8.84
C ASN A 279 26.57 -4.92 7.49
N ILE A 280 26.62 -5.71 6.40
CA ILE A 280 26.91 -5.18 5.06
C ILE A 280 25.69 -4.52 4.44
N PHE A 281 25.96 -3.59 3.52
CA PHE A 281 24.94 -3.06 2.61
C PHE A 281 24.84 -3.97 1.38
N TYR A 282 23.65 -4.48 1.10
CA TYR A 282 23.38 -5.38 -0.03
C TYR A 282 23.15 -4.61 -1.34
N CYS A 283 24.20 -3.94 -1.82
CA CYS A 283 24.22 -3.30 -3.14
C CYS A 283 25.13 -4.06 -4.11
N GLU A 284 24.91 -3.86 -5.42
CA GLU A 284 25.65 -4.55 -6.49
C GLU A 284 27.18 -4.47 -6.28
N LYS A 285 27.71 -3.27 -6.02
CA LYS A 285 29.15 -3.05 -5.86
C LYS A 285 29.78 -3.86 -4.73
N ILE A 286 29.14 -3.90 -3.55
CA ILE A 286 29.66 -4.63 -2.39
C ILE A 286 29.53 -6.14 -2.61
N MET A 287 28.38 -6.58 -3.12
CA MET A 287 28.13 -8.00 -3.35
C MET A 287 29.08 -8.57 -4.39
N SER A 288 29.28 -7.89 -5.52
CA SER A 288 30.28 -8.27 -6.52
C SER A 288 31.69 -8.31 -5.92
N CYS A 289 32.08 -7.31 -5.12
CA CYS A 289 33.37 -7.28 -4.45
C CYS A 289 33.57 -8.48 -3.51
N LEU A 290 32.58 -8.82 -2.69
CA LEU A 290 32.64 -9.95 -1.77
C LEU A 290 32.70 -11.29 -2.50
N ILE A 291 31.88 -11.47 -3.55
CA ILE A 291 31.92 -12.66 -4.39
C ILE A 291 33.28 -12.77 -5.10
N ASP A 292 33.85 -11.66 -5.57
CA ASP A 292 35.19 -11.64 -6.14
C ASP A 292 36.26 -12.02 -5.11
N ILE A 293 36.15 -11.55 -3.86
CA ILE A 293 37.07 -11.99 -2.79
C ILE A 293 36.96 -13.50 -2.61
N LEU A 294 35.74 -14.00 -2.37
CA LEU A 294 35.47 -15.39 -2.01
C LEU A 294 35.83 -16.38 -3.12
N TRP A 295 35.52 -16.05 -4.37
CA TRP A 295 35.63 -16.99 -5.50
C TRP A 295 36.81 -16.70 -6.43
N ASN A 296 37.29 -15.46 -6.52
CA ASN A 296 38.34 -15.06 -7.47
C ASN A 296 39.70 -14.80 -6.79
N VAL A 297 39.74 -14.18 -5.62
CA VAL A 297 41.00 -13.77 -4.96
C VAL A 297 41.63 -14.87 -4.11
N LEU A 298 40.84 -15.64 -3.36
CA LEU A 298 41.32 -16.77 -2.54
C LEU A 298 41.92 -17.94 -3.36
N SER A 299 42.02 -17.76 -4.68
CA SER A 299 42.63 -18.71 -5.62
C SER A 299 44.03 -18.27 -6.09
N ILE A 300 44.42 -17.02 -5.85
CA ILE A 300 45.59 -16.37 -6.47
C ILE A 300 46.78 -16.24 -5.51
N LEU A 301 46.59 -16.46 -4.20
CA LEU A 301 47.64 -16.22 -3.20
C LEU A 301 48.84 -17.17 -3.24
N PHE A 302 48.86 -18.18 -4.12
CA PHE A 302 49.98 -19.11 -4.27
C PHE A 302 51.11 -18.68 -5.23
N PHE A 303 51.04 -17.50 -5.87
CA PHE A 303 52.12 -17.04 -6.76
C PHE A 303 52.88 -15.83 -6.21
N VAL A 304 54.19 -16.05 -6.01
CA VAL A 304 55.29 -15.09 -5.74
C VAL A 304 55.67 -14.86 -4.27
N CYS A 305 56.37 -15.85 -3.69
CA CYS A 305 57.48 -15.59 -2.76
C CYS A 305 58.77 -16.19 -3.34
N ARG A 306 59.47 -15.42 -4.20
CA ARG A 306 60.90 -15.69 -4.52
C ARG A 306 61.74 -15.13 -3.39
N VAL A 307 62.02 -15.94 -2.36
CA VAL A 307 63.06 -15.60 -1.38
C VAL A 307 64.42 -16.00 -1.96
N HIS A 308 65.27 -15.01 -2.21
CA HIS A 308 66.68 -15.22 -2.50
C HIS A 308 67.42 -15.58 -1.20
N ALA A 309 67.72 -16.87 -1.00
CA ALA A 309 68.76 -17.30 -0.08
C ALA A 309 69.51 -18.54 -0.62
N ASN A 310 70.79 -18.33 -0.91
CA ASN A 310 71.88 -19.23 -1.28
C ASN A 310 71.64 -20.76 -1.47
N LYS A 311 71.98 -21.23 -2.69
CA LYS A 311 72.56 -22.54 -3.08
C LYS A 311 71.82 -23.84 -2.73
N LYS A 312 70.77 -24.16 -3.50
CA LYS A 312 70.62 -25.38 -4.35
C LYS A 312 69.19 -25.40 -4.91
N PHE A 313 69.05 -25.46 -6.23
CA PHE A 313 67.76 -25.52 -6.90
C PHE A 313 67.17 -26.94 -6.75
N THR A 314 66.05 -27.02 -6.05
CA THR A 314 65.03 -28.06 -6.26
C THR A 314 63.70 -27.33 -6.32
N ASN A 315 63.14 -27.20 -7.53
CA ASN A 315 61.78 -26.74 -7.74
C ASN A 315 60.84 -27.79 -7.15
N VAL A 316 60.32 -27.56 -5.95
CA VAL A 316 59.11 -28.24 -5.48
C VAL A 316 57.99 -27.25 -5.67
N PHE A 317 57.24 -27.43 -6.77
CA PHE A 317 55.94 -26.82 -6.94
C PHE A 317 54.99 -27.49 -5.94
N PHE A 318 54.57 -26.78 -4.90
CA PHE A 318 53.33 -27.13 -4.22
C PHE A 318 52.20 -26.43 -4.97
N GLU A 319 51.61 -27.17 -5.89
CA GLU A 319 50.33 -26.86 -6.49
C GLU A 319 49.26 -27.14 -5.43
N VAL A 320 48.99 -26.16 -4.55
CA VAL A 320 47.87 -26.26 -3.62
C VAL A 320 46.62 -25.83 -4.36
N SER A 321 45.97 -26.85 -4.93
CA SER A 321 44.56 -26.89 -5.33
C SER A 321 43.65 -26.46 -4.16
N LEU A 322 42.35 -26.33 -4.40
CA LEU A 322 41.27 -26.27 -3.41
C LEU A 322 41.19 -27.52 -2.49
N GLU A 323 42.32 -28.13 -2.12
CA GLU A 323 42.39 -29.34 -1.30
C GLU A 323 42.41 -29.05 0.20
N ASP A 324 42.60 -27.79 0.63
CA ASP A 324 42.27 -27.43 2.02
C ASP A 324 40.75 -27.33 2.15
N LYS A 325 40.14 -28.50 2.38
CA LYS A 325 38.70 -28.70 2.54
C LYS A 325 38.09 -27.69 3.52
N SER A 326 38.84 -27.28 4.54
CA SER A 326 38.39 -26.31 5.55
C SER A 326 38.11 -24.91 4.95
N ILE A 327 39.00 -24.42 4.09
CA ILE A 327 38.87 -23.10 3.43
C ILE A 327 37.72 -23.14 2.41
N SER A 328 37.66 -24.21 1.61
CA SER A 328 36.58 -24.41 0.64
C SER A 328 35.21 -24.46 1.32
N ASP A 329 35.07 -25.20 2.42
CA ASP A 329 33.82 -25.32 3.17
C ASP A 329 33.40 -23.96 3.75
N LYS A 330 34.36 -23.15 4.24
CA LYS A 330 34.09 -21.80 4.77
C LYS A 330 33.68 -20.80 3.69
N VAL A 331 34.28 -20.86 2.50
CA VAL A 331 33.85 -20.06 1.33
C VAL A 331 32.40 -20.40 0.96
N ILE A 332 32.07 -21.69 0.92
CA ILE A 332 30.72 -22.17 0.62
C ILE A 332 29.71 -21.69 1.67
N ASP A 333 30.06 -21.78 2.95
CA ASP A 333 29.20 -21.36 4.05
C ASP A 333 28.93 -19.84 4.03
N LEU A 334 29.98 -19.02 3.92
CA LEU A 334 29.83 -17.57 3.81
C LEU A 334 29.05 -17.15 2.56
N THR A 335 29.28 -17.82 1.43
CA THR A 335 28.51 -17.57 0.21
C THR A 335 27.03 -17.91 0.40
N THR A 336 26.75 -19.02 1.09
CA THR A 336 25.37 -19.43 1.41
C THR A 336 24.70 -18.40 2.31
N GLN A 337 25.40 -17.92 3.36
CA GLN A 337 24.90 -16.88 4.25
C GLN A 337 24.65 -15.56 3.50
N LEU A 338 25.55 -15.15 2.59
CA LEU A 338 25.36 -13.96 1.74
C LEU A 338 24.10 -14.07 0.88
N LEU A 339 23.90 -15.22 0.22
CA LEU A 339 22.73 -15.49 -0.63
C LEU A 339 21.43 -15.62 0.17
N GLU A 340 21.52 -16.01 1.44
CA GLU A 340 20.38 -16.06 2.36
C GLU A 340 20.01 -14.66 2.88
N ASN A 341 21.00 -13.90 3.32
CA ASN A 341 20.80 -12.58 3.88
C ASN A 341 20.27 -11.59 2.83
N ILE A 342 20.78 -11.63 1.58
CA ILE A 342 20.27 -10.79 0.50
C ILE A 342 18.80 -11.08 0.17
N ARG A 343 18.34 -12.32 0.41
CA ARG A 343 16.94 -12.74 0.20
C ARG A 343 16.04 -12.31 1.35
N THR A 344 16.54 -12.40 2.59
CA THR A 344 15.74 -12.27 3.81
C THR A 344 15.74 -10.86 4.40
N ILE A 345 16.80 -10.08 4.22
CA ILE A 345 16.90 -8.70 4.73
C ILE A 345 16.01 -7.80 3.86
N ARG A 346 14.77 -7.62 4.29
CA ARG A 346 13.82 -6.65 3.76
C ARG A 346 14.00 -5.32 4.46
N GLU A 347 14.28 -4.27 3.69
CA GLU A 347 14.01 -2.83 3.91
C GLU A 347 14.34 -2.17 5.27
N GLN A 348 14.92 -2.85 6.27
CA GLN A 348 15.19 -2.24 7.58
C GLN A 348 16.40 -1.28 7.60
N ARG A 349 17.17 -1.18 6.50
CA ARG A 349 18.30 -0.24 6.39
C ARG A 349 18.48 0.35 4.98
N GLN A 350 17.41 0.49 4.19
CA GLN A 350 17.48 1.06 2.84
C GLN A 350 16.58 2.29 2.71
N SER A 351 17.08 3.43 3.16
CA SER A 351 16.78 4.67 2.45
C SER A 351 17.65 4.68 1.19
N GLU A 352 17.02 4.69 0.01
CA GLU A 352 17.60 5.15 -1.26
C GLU A 352 18.46 4.22 -2.15
N SER A 353 18.52 2.89 -1.95
CA SER A 353 19.23 2.03 -2.93
C SER A 353 18.49 0.74 -3.31
N GLU A 354 18.77 0.32 -4.54
CA GLU A 354 18.25 -0.81 -5.32
C GLU A 354 17.65 -1.99 -4.51
N PRO A 355 16.43 -2.48 -4.86
CA PRO A 355 15.79 -3.57 -4.12
C PRO A 355 16.71 -4.80 -4.01
N SER A 356 16.84 -5.38 -2.81
CA SER A 356 17.75 -6.51 -2.54
C SER A 356 17.58 -7.69 -3.50
N LEU A 357 16.34 -7.99 -3.92
CA LEU A 357 16.05 -9.01 -4.93
C LEU A 357 16.59 -8.69 -6.33
N LYS A 358 16.72 -7.40 -6.68
CA LYS A 358 17.32 -6.96 -7.95
C LYS A 358 18.85 -7.17 -7.93
N VAL A 359 19.48 -6.91 -6.79
CA VAL A 359 20.90 -7.23 -6.60
C VAL A 359 21.13 -8.75 -6.60
N TRP A 360 20.25 -9.51 -5.94
CA TRP A 360 20.30 -10.98 -5.95
C TRP A 360 20.22 -11.58 -7.36
N ILE A 361 19.32 -11.09 -8.21
CA ILE A 361 19.22 -11.63 -9.59
C ILE A 361 20.43 -11.25 -10.46
N GLN A 362 21.07 -10.10 -10.22
CA GLN A 362 22.30 -9.72 -10.92
C GLN A 362 23.46 -10.69 -10.63
N LEU A 363 23.52 -11.29 -9.44
CA LEU A 363 24.57 -12.25 -9.07
C LEU A 363 24.59 -13.49 -9.96
N PHE A 364 23.46 -13.88 -10.56
CA PHE A 364 23.39 -15.03 -11.46
C PHE A 364 24.20 -14.83 -12.75
N ASN A 365 24.48 -13.58 -13.12
CA ASN A 365 25.35 -13.23 -14.24
C ASN A 365 26.78 -12.84 -13.82
N HIS A 366 27.08 -12.82 -12.52
CA HIS A 366 28.41 -12.44 -12.04
C HIS A 366 29.44 -13.48 -12.47
N LYS A 367 30.51 -13.02 -13.13
CA LYS A 367 31.55 -13.91 -13.67
C LYS A 367 32.57 -14.26 -12.60
N ILE A 368 32.59 -15.52 -12.18
CA ILE A 368 33.70 -16.07 -11.40
C ILE A 368 34.81 -16.59 -12.33
N ASN A 369 36.05 -16.56 -11.86
CA ASN A 369 37.27 -16.81 -12.64
C ASN A 369 37.20 -18.18 -13.34
N HIS A 370 37.23 -18.15 -14.67
CA HIS A 370 36.94 -19.29 -15.55
C HIS A 370 38.02 -20.38 -15.60
N GLN A 371 39.07 -20.29 -14.79
CA GLN A 371 40.20 -21.22 -14.85
C GLN A 371 39.93 -22.60 -14.21
N ASN A 372 38.82 -22.78 -13.48
CA ASN A 372 38.47 -24.06 -12.85
C ASN A 372 36.96 -24.37 -12.97
N GLN A 373 36.62 -25.37 -13.80
CA GLN A 373 35.24 -25.82 -14.03
C GLN A 373 34.54 -26.29 -12.75
N GLN A 374 35.26 -26.93 -11.82
CA GLN A 374 34.69 -27.42 -10.56
C GLN A 374 34.17 -26.26 -9.67
N LYS A 375 34.83 -25.09 -9.71
CA LYS A 375 34.36 -23.89 -9.01
C LYS A 375 33.09 -23.32 -9.63
N ILE A 376 33.03 -23.32 -10.97
CA ILE A 376 31.85 -22.90 -11.73
C ILE A 376 30.65 -23.79 -11.41
N ASP A 377 30.86 -25.10 -11.40
CA ASP A 377 29.82 -26.07 -11.08
C ASP A 377 29.32 -25.87 -9.64
N LYS A 378 30.22 -25.63 -8.68
CA LYS A 378 29.82 -25.40 -7.28
C LYS A 378 29.09 -24.08 -7.05
N TRP A 379 29.54 -23.01 -7.69
CA TRP A 379 28.84 -21.71 -7.67
C TRP A 379 27.43 -21.82 -8.25
N ASN A 380 27.29 -22.49 -9.41
CA ASN A 380 25.99 -22.75 -10.03
C ASN A 380 25.09 -23.62 -9.13
N GLU A 381 25.65 -24.60 -8.41
CA GLU A 381 24.91 -25.40 -7.43
C GLU A 381 24.35 -24.52 -6.30
N LEU A 382 25.15 -23.59 -5.76
CA LEU A 382 24.72 -22.67 -4.71
C LEU A 382 23.64 -21.68 -5.20
N LEU A 383 23.81 -21.12 -6.38
CA LEU A 383 22.80 -20.27 -7.02
C LEU A 383 21.48 -21.03 -7.26
N THR A 384 21.58 -22.27 -7.76
CA THR A 384 20.42 -23.13 -8.00
C THR A 384 19.70 -23.46 -6.69
N LYS A 385 20.45 -23.77 -5.61
CA LYS A 385 19.89 -23.99 -4.28
C LYS A 385 19.23 -22.73 -3.73
N SER A 386 19.85 -21.57 -3.87
CA SER A 386 19.29 -20.27 -3.44
C SER A 386 17.96 -19.97 -4.15
N LEU A 387 17.91 -20.15 -5.48
CA LEU A 387 16.68 -20.00 -6.28
C LEU A 387 15.58 -20.95 -5.83
N LYS A 388 15.92 -22.22 -5.61
CA LYS A 388 14.99 -23.23 -5.14
C LYS A 388 14.41 -22.88 -3.76
N THR A 389 15.26 -22.47 -2.82
CA THR A 389 14.79 -22.07 -1.50
C THR A 389 13.89 -20.84 -1.59
N TRP A 390 14.33 -19.79 -2.31
CA TRP A 390 13.51 -18.59 -2.55
C TRP A 390 12.14 -18.91 -3.12
N PHE A 391 12.06 -19.79 -4.13
CA PHE A 391 10.77 -20.12 -4.75
C PHE A 391 9.84 -20.82 -3.76
N ASN A 392 10.39 -21.74 -2.95
CA ASN A 392 9.63 -22.57 -2.01
C ASN A 392 9.27 -21.90 -0.67
N GLU A 393 9.77 -20.69 -0.38
CA GLU A 393 9.37 -19.95 0.81
C GLU A 393 7.91 -19.46 0.74
N ASP A 394 7.19 -19.44 1.86
CA ASP A 394 5.77 -19.11 1.85
C ASP A 394 5.46 -17.60 1.71
N TYR A 395 6.47 -16.73 1.86
CA TYR A 395 6.32 -15.28 1.93
C TYR A 395 6.89 -14.58 0.69
N PHE A 396 6.10 -13.67 0.09
CA PHE A 396 6.55 -12.79 -1.00
C PHE A 396 6.17 -11.32 -0.74
N GLU A 397 4.95 -11.02 -0.26
CA GLU A 397 4.49 -9.68 0.15
C GLU A 397 3.73 -9.74 1.50
N GLU A 398 3.81 -8.68 2.32
CA GLU A 398 3.34 -8.66 3.74
C GLU A 398 1.82 -8.79 3.93
N SER A 399 1.02 -8.67 2.87
CA SER A 399 -0.44 -8.54 2.97
C SER A 399 -1.23 -9.65 2.25
N THR A 400 -0.60 -10.77 1.88
CA THR A 400 -1.21 -11.73 0.93
C THR A 400 -1.28 -13.16 1.48
N PRO A 401 -2.24 -13.99 1.01
CA PRO A 401 -2.39 -15.37 1.45
C PRO A 401 -1.09 -16.19 1.28
N THR A 402 -0.87 -17.15 2.17
CA THR A 402 0.16 -18.19 2.05
C THR A 402 0.03 -18.90 0.69
N ASN A 403 1.15 -19.13 -0.01
CA ASN A 403 1.26 -19.84 -1.31
C ASN A 403 1.05 -19.03 -2.63
N CYS A 404 1.51 -17.79 -2.73
CA CYS A 404 1.47 -17.00 -3.99
C CYS A 404 2.60 -17.33 -5.00
N TYR A 405 2.78 -18.60 -5.37
CA TYR A 405 3.87 -19.04 -6.27
C TYR A 405 3.79 -18.44 -7.68
N HIS A 406 2.58 -18.14 -8.17
CA HIS A 406 2.36 -17.45 -9.45
C HIS A 406 2.99 -16.07 -9.49
N ARG A 407 2.95 -15.31 -8.39
CA ARG A 407 3.56 -13.98 -8.33
C ARG A 407 5.08 -14.02 -8.38
N LYS A 408 5.69 -15.01 -7.72
CA LYS A 408 7.14 -15.26 -7.84
C LYS A 408 7.52 -15.62 -9.28
N ALA A 409 6.71 -16.47 -9.92
CA ALA A 409 6.90 -16.80 -11.32
C ALA A 409 6.81 -15.57 -12.22
N LEU A 410 5.76 -14.75 -12.06
CA LEU A 410 5.59 -13.51 -12.81
C LEU A 410 6.73 -12.51 -12.55
N TRP A 411 7.18 -12.36 -11.31
CA TRP A 411 8.29 -11.48 -10.97
C TRP A 411 9.58 -11.86 -11.72
N LEU A 412 9.86 -13.16 -11.87
CA LEU A 412 11.03 -13.64 -12.60
C LEU A 412 10.87 -13.53 -14.12
N LEU A 413 9.64 -13.66 -14.62
CA LEU A 413 9.32 -13.56 -16.06
C LEU A 413 9.24 -12.10 -16.54
N THR A 414 8.96 -11.16 -15.63
CA THR A 414 8.88 -9.73 -15.94
C THR A 414 10.27 -9.15 -16.22
N GLU A 415 10.36 -8.17 -17.13
CA GLU A 415 11.60 -7.45 -17.46
C GLU A 415 12.76 -8.36 -17.88
N SER A 416 12.48 -9.53 -18.45
CA SER A 416 13.50 -10.48 -18.95
C SER A 416 14.52 -10.96 -17.91
N ARG A 417 14.19 -10.90 -16.61
CA ARG A 417 15.07 -11.34 -15.51
C ARG A 417 15.44 -12.82 -15.60
N LEU A 418 14.55 -13.65 -16.16
CA LEU A 418 14.85 -15.04 -16.51
C LEU A 418 16.07 -15.19 -17.44
N GLY A 419 16.33 -14.22 -18.31
CA GLY A 419 17.49 -14.19 -19.18
C GLY A 419 18.82 -14.10 -18.41
N LEU A 420 18.79 -13.59 -17.18
CA LEU A 420 19.95 -13.45 -16.30
C LEU A 420 20.33 -14.75 -15.58
N LEU A 421 19.49 -15.79 -15.66
CA LEU A 421 19.73 -17.07 -14.99
C LEU A 421 20.57 -18.01 -15.87
N PRO A 422 21.56 -18.73 -15.30
CA PRO A 422 22.20 -19.88 -15.94
C PRO A 422 21.20 -20.98 -16.30
N ASP A 423 21.54 -21.81 -17.29
CA ASP A 423 20.68 -22.91 -17.75
C ASP A 423 20.30 -23.89 -16.64
N SER A 424 21.21 -24.21 -15.73
CA SER A 424 20.93 -25.07 -14.58
C SER A 424 19.84 -24.49 -13.67
N CYS A 425 19.90 -23.17 -13.42
CA CYS A 425 18.92 -22.45 -12.61
C CYS A 425 17.57 -22.34 -13.33
N ARG A 426 17.56 -22.09 -14.65
CA ARG A 426 16.32 -22.09 -15.46
C ARG A 426 15.62 -23.45 -15.42
N ASN A 427 16.37 -24.54 -15.57
CA ASN A 427 15.82 -25.89 -15.51
C ASN A 427 15.26 -26.23 -14.12
N GLU A 428 15.91 -25.78 -13.03
CA GLU A 428 15.39 -26.00 -11.68
C GLU A 428 14.17 -25.11 -11.39
N PHE A 429 14.12 -23.89 -11.91
CA PHE A 429 12.92 -23.04 -11.85
C PHE A 429 11.72 -23.72 -12.52
N GLU A 430 11.90 -24.31 -13.70
CA GLU A 430 10.85 -25.05 -14.40
C GLU A 430 10.33 -26.24 -13.58
N LYS A 431 11.23 -27.01 -12.94
CA LYS A 431 10.82 -28.07 -11.99
C LYS A 431 10.07 -27.54 -10.78
N CYS A 432 10.46 -26.37 -10.27
CA CYS A 432 9.78 -25.74 -9.15
C CYS A 432 8.34 -25.36 -9.54
N LEU A 433 8.14 -24.79 -10.74
CA LEU A 433 6.82 -24.49 -11.30
C LEU A 433 5.95 -25.75 -11.43
N GLU A 434 6.50 -26.85 -11.94
CA GLU A 434 5.77 -28.13 -12.05
C GLU A 434 5.38 -28.68 -10.68
N SER A 435 6.32 -28.73 -9.74
CA SER A 435 6.09 -29.28 -8.40
C SER A 435 5.05 -28.48 -7.61
N LYS A 436 4.90 -27.19 -7.90
CA LYS A 436 3.93 -26.29 -7.26
C LYS A 436 2.71 -26.01 -8.13
N SER A 437 2.55 -26.70 -9.26
CA SER A 437 1.47 -26.45 -10.22
C SER A 437 0.06 -26.58 -9.64
N GLU A 438 -0.14 -27.36 -8.58
CA GLU A 438 -1.41 -27.45 -7.83
C GLU A 438 -1.82 -26.13 -7.16
N HIS A 439 -0.88 -25.21 -6.93
CA HIS A 439 -1.14 -23.88 -6.37
C HIS A 439 -1.39 -22.80 -7.43
N PHE A 440 -1.36 -23.15 -8.73
CA PHE A 440 -1.59 -22.22 -9.83
C PHE A 440 -3.05 -22.20 -10.30
N GLU A 441 -4.01 -22.53 -9.43
CA GLU A 441 -5.43 -22.53 -9.78
C GLU A 441 -5.82 -21.20 -10.44
N PHE A 442 -6.30 -21.24 -11.68
CA PHE A 442 -6.72 -20.05 -12.44
C PHE A 442 -7.97 -19.35 -11.89
N ASN A 443 -8.47 -19.81 -10.75
CA ASN A 443 -9.66 -19.26 -10.11
C ASN A 443 -9.44 -17.78 -9.76
N ASN A 444 -10.55 -17.06 -9.57
CA ASN A 444 -10.53 -15.62 -9.33
C ASN A 444 -10.11 -15.23 -7.91
N GLU A 445 -9.88 -16.20 -7.02
CA GLU A 445 -9.42 -15.96 -5.65
C GLU A 445 -7.89 -15.88 -5.57
N CYS A 446 -7.19 -16.70 -6.37
CA CYS A 446 -5.73 -16.74 -6.43
C CYS A 446 -5.13 -15.60 -7.29
N TRP A 447 -5.80 -15.24 -8.39
CA TRP A 447 -5.31 -14.26 -9.36
C TRP A 447 -6.02 -12.91 -9.25
N SER A 448 -5.27 -11.86 -8.88
CA SER A 448 -5.78 -10.48 -8.92
C SER A 448 -5.72 -9.90 -10.34
N ASP A 449 -6.42 -8.79 -10.57
CA ASP A 449 -6.38 -8.07 -11.85
C ASP A 449 -4.97 -7.57 -12.18
N LYS A 450 -4.19 -7.20 -11.15
CA LYS A 450 -2.77 -6.84 -11.30
C LYS A 450 -1.95 -8.03 -11.80
N ASP A 451 -2.15 -9.21 -11.22
CA ASP A 451 -1.44 -10.44 -11.60
C ASP A 451 -1.75 -10.84 -13.05
N ARG A 452 -3.03 -10.78 -13.44
CA ARG A 452 -3.48 -11.05 -14.81
C ARG A 452 -2.91 -10.05 -15.81
N ASN A 453 -2.98 -8.76 -15.52
CA ASN A 453 -2.41 -7.72 -16.39
C ASN A 453 -0.90 -7.91 -16.57
N GLN A 454 -0.19 -8.23 -15.49
CA GLN A 454 1.24 -8.52 -15.55
C GLN A 454 1.55 -9.78 -16.38
N LEU A 455 0.74 -10.84 -16.27
CA LEU A 455 0.85 -12.02 -17.13
C LEU A 455 0.64 -11.65 -18.60
N GLY A 456 -0.39 -10.86 -18.92
CA GLY A 456 -0.64 -10.38 -20.29
C GLY A 456 0.55 -9.59 -20.85
N LEU A 457 1.14 -8.69 -20.06
CA LEU A 457 2.37 -7.97 -20.45
C LEU A 457 3.55 -8.92 -20.69
N CYS A 458 3.73 -9.92 -19.82
CA CYS A 458 4.79 -10.93 -19.98
C CYS A 458 4.59 -11.77 -21.24
N ILE A 459 3.35 -12.09 -21.61
CA ILE A 459 3.05 -12.82 -22.85
C ILE A 459 3.30 -11.92 -24.08
N GLY A 460 2.93 -10.64 -23.99
CA GLY A 460 3.13 -9.66 -25.07
C GLY A 460 4.60 -9.39 -25.40
N ASN A 461 5.49 -9.42 -24.40
CA ASN A 461 6.94 -9.30 -24.55
C ASN A 461 7.65 -10.53 -23.96
N PRO A 462 7.60 -11.68 -24.67
CA PRO A 462 7.83 -12.97 -24.03
C PRO A 462 9.32 -13.25 -23.76
N PRO A 463 9.72 -13.55 -22.49
CA PRO A 463 11.07 -14.05 -22.15
C PRO A 463 11.26 -15.52 -22.59
N TRP A 464 10.16 -16.23 -22.87
CA TRP A 464 10.13 -17.61 -23.33
C TRP A 464 9.68 -17.70 -24.78
N ASN A 465 10.03 -18.79 -25.45
CA ASN A 465 9.41 -19.12 -26.73
C ASN A 465 7.94 -19.56 -26.53
N LEU A 466 7.18 -19.58 -27.63
CA LEU A 466 5.75 -19.92 -27.60
C LEU A 466 5.48 -21.32 -27.00
N ILE A 467 6.36 -22.29 -27.23
CA ILE A 467 6.21 -23.67 -26.72
C ILE A 467 6.27 -23.68 -25.19
N LYS A 468 7.22 -22.96 -24.59
CA LYS A 468 7.35 -22.86 -23.13
C LYS A 468 6.20 -22.09 -22.50
N TRP A 469 5.71 -21.04 -23.14
CA TRP A 469 4.50 -20.35 -22.67
C TRP A 469 3.26 -21.23 -22.71
N ASP A 470 3.08 -22.02 -23.77
CA ASP A 470 1.96 -22.97 -23.87
C ASP A 470 2.03 -24.03 -22.75
N TRP A 471 3.23 -24.54 -22.44
CA TRP A 471 3.46 -25.42 -21.28
C TRP A 471 3.12 -24.73 -19.95
N PHE A 472 3.57 -23.49 -19.73
CA PHE A 472 3.30 -22.79 -18.46
C PHE A 472 1.82 -22.49 -18.28
N LEU A 473 1.13 -22.08 -19.35
CA LEU A 473 -0.31 -21.85 -19.32
C LEU A 473 -1.10 -23.15 -19.11
N LYS A 474 -0.58 -24.31 -19.56
CA LYS A 474 -1.16 -25.62 -19.21
C LYS A 474 -1.10 -25.91 -17.72
N LEU A 475 -0.08 -25.42 -17.00
CA LEU A 475 -0.03 -25.55 -15.54
C LEU A 475 -1.11 -24.69 -14.86
N ILE A 476 -1.45 -23.53 -15.44
CA ILE A 476 -2.49 -22.62 -14.92
C ILE A 476 -3.90 -23.16 -15.23
N PHE A 477 -4.14 -23.65 -16.45
CA PHE A 477 -5.47 -24.07 -16.94
C PHE A 477 -5.70 -25.60 -16.92
N LYS A 478 -5.14 -26.29 -15.92
CA LYS A 478 -4.91 -27.75 -15.86
C LYS A 478 -6.15 -28.65 -16.06
N ASP A 479 -7.34 -28.25 -15.60
CA ASP A 479 -8.48 -29.20 -15.42
C ASP A 479 -9.79 -28.90 -16.18
N SER A 480 -9.77 -28.11 -17.24
CA SER A 480 -11.05 -27.62 -17.81
C SER A 480 -11.60 -28.38 -19.03
N ILE A 481 -10.96 -29.44 -19.54
CA ILE A 481 -11.38 -30.07 -20.83
C ILE A 481 -11.78 -31.55 -20.68
N GLN A 482 -11.97 -32.07 -19.46
CA GLN A 482 -12.30 -33.50 -19.27
C GLN A 482 -13.79 -33.88 -19.38
N GLN A 483 -14.65 -33.02 -19.93
CA GLN A 483 -15.97 -33.48 -20.41
C GLN A 483 -15.94 -33.54 -21.94
N GLU A 484 -15.62 -34.74 -22.45
CA GLU A 484 -15.66 -35.08 -23.87
C GLU A 484 -17.00 -34.63 -24.49
N ILE A 485 -16.89 -33.88 -25.58
CA ILE A 485 -17.98 -33.52 -26.48
C ILE A 485 -18.50 -34.83 -27.09
N PRO A 486 -19.75 -35.27 -26.84
CA PRO A 486 -20.34 -36.28 -27.70
C PRO A 486 -20.59 -35.62 -29.06
N SER A 487 -19.93 -36.13 -30.10
CA SER A 487 -20.12 -35.68 -31.48
C SER A 487 -21.59 -35.74 -31.87
N SER A 488 -22.19 -34.59 -32.13
CA SER A 488 -23.54 -34.49 -32.70
C SER A 488 -23.48 -34.84 -34.19
N ASP A 489 -23.38 -36.13 -34.51
CA ASP A 489 -23.60 -36.65 -35.86
C ASP A 489 -24.14 -38.09 -35.75
N VAL A 490 -25.42 -38.23 -35.41
CA VAL A 490 -26.18 -39.43 -35.79
C VAL A 490 -27.54 -38.96 -36.30
N ASN A 491 -27.60 -38.75 -37.62
CA ASN A 491 -28.83 -38.90 -38.38
C ASN A 491 -29.37 -40.32 -38.12
N VAL A 492 -30.52 -40.43 -37.45
CA VAL A 492 -31.32 -41.66 -37.52
C VAL A 492 -32.60 -41.31 -38.24
N ASP A 493 -32.68 -41.86 -39.45
CA ASP A 493 -33.81 -41.85 -40.36
C ASP A 493 -35.16 -42.15 -39.67
N GLU A 494 -36.16 -41.38 -40.08
CA GLU A 494 -37.57 -41.71 -39.92
C GLU A 494 -37.89 -43.08 -40.56
N LYS A 495 -38.29 -44.06 -39.76
CA LYS A 495 -39.24 -45.08 -40.20
C LYS A 495 -40.27 -45.37 -39.13
N GLU A 496 -41.52 -45.26 -39.55
CA GLU A 496 -42.74 -45.63 -38.84
C GLU A 496 -42.68 -47.02 -38.23
N GLU A 497 -43.09 -47.16 -36.96
CA GLU A 497 -43.90 -48.31 -36.57
C GLU A 497 -44.84 -47.98 -35.40
N LYS A 498 -46.09 -48.44 -35.53
CA LYS A 498 -47.21 -48.17 -34.64
C LYS A 498 -47.12 -48.96 -33.33
N THR A 499 -47.91 -48.48 -32.35
CA THR A 499 -48.42 -49.15 -31.15
C THR A 499 -47.49 -49.38 -29.96
N SER A 500 -47.61 -48.52 -28.93
CA SER A 500 -47.85 -48.92 -27.53
C SER A 500 -48.03 -47.68 -26.64
N ARG A 501 -48.98 -47.72 -25.71
CA ARG A 501 -49.29 -46.65 -24.74
C ARG A 501 -48.26 -46.62 -23.60
N HIS A 502 -47.37 -45.63 -23.57
CA HIS A 502 -46.71 -45.10 -22.35
C HIS A 502 -46.15 -43.68 -22.61
N PRO A 503 -46.32 -42.70 -21.69
CA PRO A 503 -45.51 -41.47 -21.66
C PRO A 503 -44.58 -41.38 -20.43
N PRO A 504 -43.45 -40.63 -20.46
CA PRO A 504 -42.52 -40.42 -21.57
C PRO A 504 -41.02 -40.60 -21.19
N VAL A 505 -40.21 -41.15 -22.12
CA VAL A 505 -38.72 -41.22 -22.06
C VAL A 505 -38.05 -39.90 -22.52
N VAL A 506 -38.84 -38.94 -23.02
CA VAL A 506 -38.34 -37.69 -23.65
C VAL A 506 -37.81 -36.67 -22.62
N ASN A 507 -38.35 -36.63 -21.40
CA ASN A 507 -37.99 -35.60 -20.41
C ASN A 507 -36.60 -35.78 -19.78
N GLU A 508 -36.07 -37.01 -19.75
CA GLU A 508 -34.79 -37.33 -19.11
C GLU A 508 -33.59 -36.88 -19.99
N SER A 509 -33.73 -36.97 -21.31
CA SER A 509 -32.72 -36.51 -22.29
C SER A 509 -32.54 -34.99 -22.29
N ILE A 510 -33.63 -34.24 -22.14
CA ILE A 510 -33.61 -32.77 -22.09
C ILE A 510 -32.91 -32.28 -20.81
N SER A 511 -33.16 -32.95 -19.67
CA SER A 511 -32.51 -32.64 -18.38
C SER A 511 -30.99 -32.75 -18.46
N ILE A 512 -30.48 -33.86 -19.02
CA ILE A 512 -29.04 -34.13 -19.13
C ILE A 512 -28.34 -33.11 -20.03
N GLN A 513 -28.96 -32.73 -21.17
CA GLN A 513 -28.38 -31.75 -22.08
C GLN A 513 -28.28 -30.35 -21.46
N MET A 514 -29.24 -29.97 -20.62
CA MET A 514 -29.28 -28.67 -19.95
C MET A 514 -28.31 -28.61 -18.76
N GLU A 515 -28.19 -29.68 -17.98
CA GLU A 515 -27.17 -29.78 -16.92
C GLU A 515 -25.75 -29.70 -17.49
N LEU A 516 -25.50 -30.35 -18.64
CA LEU A 516 -24.23 -30.23 -19.36
C LEU A 516 -23.96 -28.78 -19.79
N LEU A 517 -24.96 -28.10 -20.35
CA LEU A 517 -24.82 -26.70 -20.74
C LEU A 517 -24.57 -25.78 -19.53
N ILE A 518 -25.24 -26.00 -18.40
CA ILE A 518 -24.97 -25.27 -17.15
C ILE A 518 -23.52 -25.50 -16.69
N GLY A 519 -23.02 -26.73 -16.74
CA GLY A 519 -21.62 -27.05 -16.43
C GLY A 519 -20.63 -26.30 -17.33
N GLN A 520 -20.88 -26.30 -18.65
CA GLN A 520 -20.09 -25.56 -19.62
C GLN A 520 -20.12 -24.04 -19.38
N LEU A 521 -21.28 -23.50 -19.02
CA LEU A 521 -21.45 -22.07 -18.74
C LEU A 521 -20.76 -21.65 -17.43
N ARG A 522 -20.80 -22.46 -16.37
CA ARG A 522 -20.02 -22.22 -15.14
C ARG A 522 -18.53 -22.09 -15.43
N GLN A 523 -18.02 -22.93 -16.32
CA GLN A 523 -16.65 -22.86 -16.76
C GLN A 523 -16.37 -21.62 -17.64
N CYS A 524 -17.31 -21.19 -18.47
CA CYS A 524 -17.16 -19.94 -19.22
C CYS A 524 -17.05 -18.74 -18.27
N ILE A 525 -17.89 -18.68 -17.23
CA ILE A 525 -17.86 -17.59 -16.23
C ILE A 525 -16.51 -17.50 -15.52
N SER A 526 -15.88 -18.63 -15.19
CA SER A 526 -14.55 -18.59 -14.56
C SER A 526 -13.46 -18.00 -15.47
N TYR A 527 -13.69 -17.94 -16.78
CA TYR A 527 -12.83 -17.25 -17.76
C TYR A 527 -13.16 -15.77 -17.97
N ALA A 528 -14.24 -15.23 -17.40
CA ALA A 528 -14.68 -13.86 -17.67
C ALA A 528 -13.58 -12.82 -17.37
N LYS A 529 -12.95 -12.91 -16.19
CA LYS A 529 -11.83 -12.02 -15.82
C LYS A 529 -10.53 -12.30 -16.59
N TRP A 530 -10.47 -13.40 -17.34
CA TRP A 530 -9.35 -13.77 -18.19
C TRP A 530 -9.58 -13.39 -19.66
N LYS A 531 -10.72 -12.78 -19.99
CA LYS A 531 -11.15 -12.43 -21.35
C LYS A 531 -10.06 -11.73 -22.15
N ASP A 532 -9.45 -10.69 -21.60
CA ASP A 532 -8.45 -9.90 -22.33
C ASP A 532 -7.21 -10.72 -22.70
N ILE A 533 -6.74 -11.58 -21.79
CA ILE A 533 -5.59 -12.46 -22.06
C ILE A 533 -5.95 -13.50 -23.12
N LEU A 534 -7.15 -14.09 -23.00
CA LEU A 534 -7.66 -15.05 -23.95
C LEU A 534 -7.74 -14.45 -25.36
N ILE A 535 -8.31 -13.25 -25.51
CA ILE A 535 -8.50 -12.59 -26.81
C ILE A 535 -7.19 -12.05 -27.39
N ASN A 536 -6.36 -11.39 -26.58
CA ASN A 536 -5.20 -10.66 -27.10
C ASN A 536 -4.03 -11.59 -27.45
N HIS A 537 -4.00 -12.83 -26.96
CA HIS A 537 -2.88 -13.76 -27.12
C HIS A 537 -3.26 -15.08 -27.81
N GLN A 538 -4.06 -15.00 -28.87
CA GLN A 538 -4.55 -16.14 -29.68
C GLN A 538 -3.45 -16.91 -30.44
N SER A 539 -2.20 -16.46 -30.41
CA SER A 539 -1.05 -17.20 -30.93
C SER A 539 -0.69 -18.44 -30.10
N MET A 540 -1.23 -18.55 -28.88
CA MET A 540 -1.03 -19.70 -27.99
C MET A 540 -2.20 -20.68 -28.12
N ASP A 541 -1.89 -21.95 -28.40
CA ASP A 541 -2.89 -22.97 -28.68
C ASP A 541 -3.86 -23.17 -27.50
N ILE A 542 -3.37 -23.18 -26.27
CA ILE A 542 -4.25 -23.33 -25.10
C ILE A 542 -5.24 -22.17 -24.97
N LEU A 543 -4.79 -20.91 -25.09
CA LEU A 543 -5.67 -19.74 -24.96
C LEU A 543 -6.70 -19.70 -26.09
N LYS A 544 -6.27 -20.05 -27.31
CA LYS A 544 -7.15 -20.20 -28.46
C LYS A 544 -8.20 -21.28 -28.25
N GLN A 545 -7.82 -22.44 -27.72
CA GLN A 545 -8.75 -23.52 -27.40
C GLN A 545 -9.77 -23.10 -26.33
N LYS A 546 -9.34 -22.44 -25.25
CA LYS A 546 -10.25 -21.96 -24.19
C LYS A 546 -11.20 -20.89 -24.70
N TRP A 547 -10.71 -19.95 -25.50
CA TRP A 547 -11.57 -18.93 -26.12
C TRP A 547 -12.57 -19.55 -27.10
N SER A 548 -12.13 -20.50 -27.93
CA SER A 548 -13.02 -21.24 -28.84
C SER A 548 -14.11 -22.00 -28.08
N PHE A 549 -13.78 -22.59 -26.92
CA PHE A 549 -14.76 -23.21 -26.03
C PHE A 549 -15.81 -22.19 -25.54
N VAL A 550 -15.39 -21.02 -25.07
CA VAL A 550 -16.31 -19.95 -24.65
C VAL A 550 -17.22 -19.54 -25.81
N GLN A 551 -16.65 -19.28 -26.99
CA GLN A 551 -17.42 -18.87 -28.16
C GLN A 551 -18.44 -19.94 -28.59
N ASN A 552 -18.04 -21.22 -28.61
CA ASN A 552 -18.92 -22.32 -28.97
C ASN A 552 -20.08 -22.49 -27.98
N THR A 553 -19.80 -22.44 -26.67
CA THR A 553 -20.82 -22.53 -25.63
C THR A 553 -21.78 -21.35 -25.68
N MET A 554 -21.27 -20.12 -25.86
CA MET A 554 -22.12 -18.93 -26.01
C MET A 554 -22.98 -18.98 -27.28
N THR A 555 -22.42 -19.45 -28.40
CA THR A 555 -23.18 -19.62 -29.65
C THR A 555 -24.31 -20.64 -29.48
N ARG A 556 -24.05 -21.76 -28.79
CA ARG A 556 -25.07 -22.75 -28.44
C ARG A 556 -26.17 -22.14 -27.57
N LEU A 557 -25.83 -21.39 -26.53
CA LEU A 557 -26.80 -20.72 -25.67
C LEU A 557 -27.70 -19.75 -26.48
N MET A 558 -27.11 -18.93 -27.34
CA MET A 558 -27.88 -17.99 -28.17
C MET A 558 -28.79 -18.71 -29.17
N LYS A 559 -28.34 -19.84 -29.72
CA LYS A 559 -29.17 -20.69 -30.59
C LYS A 559 -30.35 -21.26 -29.81
N ASP A 560 -30.12 -21.83 -28.63
CA ASP A 560 -31.17 -22.43 -27.80
C ASP A 560 -32.20 -21.37 -27.35
N MET A 561 -31.76 -20.13 -27.09
CA MET A 561 -32.66 -18.99 -26.83
C MET A 561 -33.54 -18.64 -28.03
N LYS A 562 -32.96 -18.55 -29.23
CA LYS A 562 -33.71 -18.25 -30.47
C LYS A 562 -34.73 -19.33 -30.80
N GLU A 563 -34.38 -20.58 -30.53
CA GLU A 563 -35.26 -21.73 -30.76
C GLU A 563 -36.28 -21.94 -29.63
N ASN A 564 -36.31 -21.07 -28.60
CA ASN A 564 -37.13 -21.17 -27.39
C ASN A 564 -36.93 -22.49 -26.61
N LYS A 565 -35.76 -23.11 -26.70
CA LYS A 565 -35.41 -24.38 -26.05
C LYS A 565 -34.83 -24.22 -24.64
N ILE A 566 -35.00 -23.05 -24.03
CA ILE A 566 -34.48 -22.75 -22.69
C ILE A 566 -35.51 -23.16 -21.63
N ASN A 567 -35.06 -23.86 -20.60
CA ASN A 567 -35.87 -24.25 -19.45
C ASN A 567 -35.71 -23.27 -18.27
N ILE A 568 -36.56 -23.43 -17.26
CA ILE A 568 -36.57 -22.57 -16.07
C ILE A 568 -35.26 -22.66 -15.27
N THR A 569 -34.69 -23.86 -15.10
CA THR A 569 -33.42 -24.09 -14.37
C THR A 569 -32.23 -23.34 -14.99
N LEU A 570 -32.11 -23.34 -16.31
CA LEU A 570 -31.06 -22.61 -17.01
C LEU A 570 -31.27 -21.09 -16.85
N CYS A 571 -32.50 -20.59 -16.96
CA CYS A 571 -32.79 -19.17 -16.69
C CYS A 571 -32.47 -18.76 -15.24
N GLU A 572 -32.75 -19.60 -14.26
CA GLU A 572 -32.36 -19.35 -12.86
C GLU A 572 -30.84 -19.24 -12.72
N PHE A 573 -30.09 -20.15 -13.35
CA PHE A 573 -28.63 -20.07 -13.37
C PHE A 573 -28.11 -18.79 -14.05
N LEU A 574 -28.68 -18.41 -15.19
CA LEU A 574 -28.31 -17.20 -15.93
C LEU A 574 -28.63 -15.92 -15.15
N LYS A 575 -29.67 -15.94 -14.30
CA LYS A 575 -30.11 -14.82 -13.46
C LYS A 575 -29.49 -14.80 -12.06
N ALA A 576 -28.78 -15.85 -11.66
CA ALA A 576 -28.10 -15.89 -10.38
C ALA A 576 -26.89 -14.94 -10.38
N ASP A 577 -26.76 -14.16 -9.31
CA ASP A 577 -25.58 -13.34 -9.00
C ASP A 577 -25.10 -12.44 -10.17
N GLU A 578 -23.80 -12.46 -10.46
CA GLU A 578 -23.12 -11.70 -11.52
C GLU A 578 -23.07 -12.45 -12.87
N ASN A 579 -23.70 -13.63 -12.98
CA ASN A 579 -23.59 -14.49 -14.17
C ASN A 579 -24.08 -13.78 -15.44
N GLU A 580 -25.19 -13.04 -15.36
CA GLU A 580 -25.71 -12.27 -16.50
C GLU A 580 -24.68 -11.25 -17.01
N THR A 581 -23.96 -10.57 -16.10
CA THR A 581 -22.94 -9.60 -16.44
C THR A 581 -21.76 -10.28 -17.13
N TYR A 582 -21.24 -11.36 -16.54
CA TYR A 582 -20.11 -12.11 -17.12
C TYR A 582 -20.46 -12.72 -18.49
N MET A 583 -21.68 -13.23 -18.68
CA MET A 583 -22.11 -13.77 -19.97
C MET A 583 -22.21 -12.71 -21.06
N LYS A 584 -22.71 -11.51 -20.72
CA LYS A 584 -22.76 -10.37 -21.64
C LYS A 584 -21.35 -9.91 -22.02
N GLU A 585 -20.42 -9.90 -21.06
CA GLU A 585 -19.02 -9.55 -21.32
C GLU A 585 -18.32 -10.58 -22.19
N LEU A 586 -18.60 -11.87 -22.03
CA LEU A 586 -17.93 -12.95 -22.77
C LEU A 586 -18.40 -13.13 -24.22
N SER A 587 -19.50 -12.51 -24.62
CA SER A 587 -20.08 -12.71 -25.95
C SER A 587 -19.92 -11.48 -26.85
N ASP A 588 -19.11 -11.61 -27.90
CA ASP A 588 -18.96 -10.55 -28.91
C ASP A 588 -20.19 -10.44 -29.84
N SER A 589 -20.98 -11.50 -29.95
CA SER A 589 -22.19 -11.59 -30.79
C SER A 589 -23.44 -11.88 -29.96
N PHE A 590 -23.62 -11.10 -28.89
CA PHE A 590 -24.73 -11.28 -27.97
C PHE A 590 -26.05 -10.82 -28.60
N ASP A 591 -27.00 -11.75 -28.76
CA ASP A 591 -28.34 -11.41 -29.26
C ASP A 591 -29.20 -10.86 -28.12
N GLN A 592 -29.09 -9.54 -27.93
CA GLN A 592 -29.81 -8.84 -26.87
C GLN A 592 -31.33 -8.99 -26.99
N GLN A 593 -31.87 -9.12 -28.21
CA GLN A 593 -33.31 -9.25 -28.42
C GLN A 593 -33.81 -10.63 -28.00
N ALA A 594 -33.13 -11.70 -28.43
CA ALA A 594 -33.45 -13.06 -28.01
C ALA A 594 -33.31 -13.21 -26.49
N TRP A 595 -32.23 -12.70 -25.91
CA TRP A 595 -32.00 -12.71 -24.47
C TRP A 595 -33.12 -11.98 -23.71
N SER A 596 -33.38 -10.72 -24.05
CA SER A 596 -34.42 -9.92 -23.39
C SER A 596 -35.79 -10.58 -23.48
N SER A 597 -36.14 -11.16 -24.63
CA SER A 597 -37.41 -11.87 -24.82
C SER A 597 -37.52 -13.12 -23.93
N THR A 598 -36.49 -13.98 -23.89
CA THR A 598 -36.49 -15.18 -23.04
C THR A 598 -36.52 -14.83 -21.56
N ILE A 599 -35.73 -13.83 -21.14
CA ILE A 599 -35.66 -13.38 -19.75
C ILE A 599 -36.94 -12.69 -19.30
N GLU A 600 -37.60 -11.91 -20.16
CA GLU A 600 -38.90 -11.29 -19.84
C GLU A 600 -39.97 -12.35 -19.57
N LYS A 601 -40.02 -13.40 -20.40
CA LYS A 601 -40.90 -14.56 -20.16
C LYS A 601 -40.60 -15.23 -18.83
N PHE A 602 -39.32 -15.49 -18.53
CA PHE A 602 -38.92 -16.08 -17.26
C PHE A 602 -39.30 -15.20 -16.06
N ASN A 603 -39.02 -13.89 -16.12
CA ASN A 603 -39.36 -12.94 -15.08
C ASN A 603 -40.88 -12.88 -14.84
N LYS A 604 -41.68 -13.01 -15.90
CA LYS A 604 -43.14 -13.09 -15.81
C LYS A 604 -43.58 -14.33 -15.03
N PHE A 605 -43.04 -15.51 -15.34
CA PHE A 605 -43.31 -16.73 -14.57
C PHE A 605 -42.88 -16.60 -13.10
N LYS A 606 -41.67 -16.08 -12.83
CA LYS A 606 -41.18 -15.87 -11.47
C LYS A 606 -41.99 -14.85 -10.67
N LYS A 607 -42.44 -13.78 -11.31
CA LYS A 607 -43.35 -12.80 -10.69
C LYS A 607 -44.65 -13.48 -10.26
N TRP A 608 -45.23 -14.30 -11.13
CA TRP A 608 -46.47 -15.00 -10.81
C TRP A 608 -46.30 -16.07 -9.74
N GLU A 609 -45.19 -16.81 -9.75
CA GLU A 609 -44.82 -17.73 -8.68
C GLU A 609 -44.75 -17.00 -7.32
N ALA A 610 -44.05 -15.87 -7.27
CA ALA A 610 -43.92 -15.06 -6.06
C ALA A 610 -45.26 -14.50 -5.59
N ASP A 611 -46.04 -13.90 -6.51
CA ASP A 611 -47.35 -13.32 -6.19
C ASP A 611 -48.29 -14.41 -5.65
N LEU A 612 -48.35 -15.60 -6.28
CA LEU A 612 -49.19 -16.71 -5.83
C LEU A 612 -48.75 -17.27 -4.46
N GLN A 613 -47.45 -17.54 -4.27
CA GLN A 613 -46.92 -18.00 -2.98
C GLN A 613 -47.21 -16.99 -1.87
N GLN A 614 -47.05 -15.70 -2.17
CA GLN A 614 -47.30 -14.64 -1.23
C GLN A 614 -48.79 -14.57 -0.84
N LEU A 615 -49.71 -14.66 -1.81
CA LEU A 615 -51.15 -14.69 -1.53
C LEU A 615 -51.60 -15.91 -0.69
N LEU A 616 -51.00 -17.08 -0.95
CA LEU A 616 -51.25 -18.31 -0.18
C LEU A 616 -50.71 -18.18 1.26
N SER A 617 -49.47 -17.70 1.43
CA SER A 617 -48.86 -17.50 2.75
C SER A 617 -49.62 -16.48 3.62
N MET A 618 -50.19 -15.44 2.99
CA MET A 618 -51.01 -14.43 3.67
C MET A 618 -52.39 -14.94 4.11
N LYS A 619 -52.76 -16.18 3.75
CA LYS A 619 -54.09 -16.79 3.98
C LYS A 619 -55.25 -16.02 3.37
N TYR A 620 -54.98 -15.20 2.35
CA TYR A 620 -56.03 -14.57 1.55
C TYR A 620 -56.79 -15.64 0.76
N LEU A 621 -56.05 -16.64 0.25
CA LEU A 621 -56.55 -17.89 -0.30
C LEU A 621 -56.43 -19.00 0.77
N GLU A 622 -57.52 -19.74 1.02
CA GLU A 622 -57.47 -20.94 1.89
C GLU A 622 -56.86 -22.13 1.14
N ASP A 623 -57.25 -22.29 -0.13
CA ASP A 623 -56.71 -23.25 -1.08
C ASP A 623 -56.44 -22.55 -2.41
N VAL A 624 -55.62 -23.16 -3.27
CA VAL A 624 -55.37 -22.68 -4.63
C VAL A 624 -56.67 -22.77 -5.43
N PRO A 625 -57.09 -21.71 -6.15
CA PRO A 625 -58.26 -21.80 -7.02
C PRO A 625 -58.12 -22.96 -8.01
N SER A 626 -59.18 -23.74 -8.24
CA SER A 626 -59.16 -24.88 -9.18
C SER A 626 -58.64 -24.51 -10.57
N ASP A 627 -58.86 -23.25 -10.96
CA ASP A 627 -58.50 -22.72 -12.26
C ASP A 627 -57.00 -22.30 -12.34
N LEU A 628 -56.26 -22.35 -11.21
CA LEU A 628 -54.82 -22.08 -11.12
C LEU A 628 -54.02 -23.27 -10.53
N GLU A 629 -54.70 -24.35 -10.16
CA GLU A 629 -54.12 -25.51 -9.47
C GLU A 629 -53.05 -26.20 -10.34
N ALA A 630 -53.31 -26.37 -11.64
CA ALA A 630 -52.36 -26.96 -12.58
C ALA A 630 -51.08 -26.12 -12.75
N LEU A 631 -51.22 -24.79 -12.83
CA LEU A 631 -50.08 -23.88 -12.88
C LEU A 631 -49.32 -23.86 -11.54
N HIS A 632 -50.02 -23.89 -10.41
CA HIS A 632 -49.39 -23.90 -9.10
C HIS A 632 -48.57 -25.18 -8.83
N GLU A 633 -49.10 -26.34 -9.21
CA GLU A 633 -48.37 -27.61 -9.11
C GLU A 633 -47.14 -27.63 -10.03
N PHE A 634 -47.24 -27.07 -11.24
CA PHE A 634 -46.09 -26.90 -12.13
C PHE A 634 -45.01 -25.99 -11.53
N LEU A 635 -45.41 -24.86 -10.94
CA LEU A 635 -44.47 -23.91 -10.35
C LEU A 635 -43.75 -24.44 -9.10
N LYS A 636 -44.27 -25.50 -8.44
CA LYS A 636 -43.57 -26.16 -7.32
C LYS A 636 -42.33 -26.93 -7.76
N ASP A 637 -42.35 -27.53 -8.95
CA ASP A 637 -41.20 -28.23 -9.52
C ASP A 637 -41.15 -28.04 -11.05
N PRO A 638 -40.73 -26.85 -11.53
CA PRO A 638 -40.73 -26.51 -12.96
C PRO A 638 -39.63 -27.22 -13.75
N LYS A 639 -38.93 -28.19 -13.16
CA LYS A 639 -37.78 -28.85 -13.78
C LYS A 639 -38.19 -29.51 -15.08
N ASN A 640 -37.35 -29.30 -16.10
CA ASN A 640 -37.40 -29.97 -17.40
C ASN A 640 -38.52 -29.54 -18.38
N CYS A 641 -39.20 -28.42 -18.14
CA CYS A 641 -40.11 -27.82 -19.13
C CYS A 641 -39.47 -26.60 -19.80
N HIS A 642 -39.59 -26.51 -21.13
CA HIS A 642 -39.21 -25.31 -21.87
C HIS A 642 -40.17 -24.15 -21.57
N LEU A 643 -39.64 -22.93 -21.52
CA LEU A 643 -40.43 -21.73 -21.23
C LEU A 643 -41.58 -21.51 -22.23
N SER A 644 -41.36 -21.79 -23.52
CA SER A 644 -42.42 -21.70 -24.53
C SER A 644 -43.52 -22.73 -24.35
N ASP A 645 -43.15 -23.95 -23.94
CA ASP A 645 -44.11 -25.04 -23.76
C ASP A 645 -44.98 -24.76 -22.54
N ALA A 646 -44.38 -24.27 -21.45
CA ALA A 646 -45.10 -23.80 -20.27
C ALA A 646 -46.05 -22.63 -20.60
N GLU A 647 -45.60 -21.66 -21.41
CA GLU A 647 -46.44 -20.51 -21.80
C GLU A 647 -47.66 -20.94 -22.63
N LEU A 648 -47.50 -21.94 -23.49
CA LEU A 648 -48.56 -22.49 -24.33
C LEU A 648 -49.50 -23.39 -23.52
N GLN A 649 -48.96 -24.19 -22.60
CA GLN A 649 -49.71 -25.08 -21.72
C GLN A 649 -50.58 -24.31 -20.71
N PHE A 650 -50.05 -23.23 -20.12
CA PHE A 650 -50.72 -22.45 -19.07
C PHE A 650 -51.25 -21.10 -19.56
N GLY A 651 -51.47 -20.94 -20.87
CA GLY A 651 -51.87 -19.66 -21.45
C GLY A 651 -53.20 -19.12 -20.92
N ASN A 652 -54.10 -19.98 -20.47
CA ASN A 652 -55.38 -19.57 -19.88
C ASN A 652 -55.21 -19.05 -18.44
N GLU A 653 -54.40 -19.75 -17.66
CA GLU A 653 -54.05 -19.43 -16.28
C GLU A 653 -53.22 -18.15 -16.21
N LEU A 654 -52.24 -17.99 -17.11
CA LEU A 654 -51.44 -16.77 -17.22
C LEU A 654 -52.28 -15.56 -17.58
N LYS A 655 -53.25 -15.69 -18.52
CA LYS A 655 -54.19 -14.61 -18.83
C LYS A 655 -55.08 -14.25 -17.64
N LEU A 656 -55.54 -15.25 -16.89
CA LEU A 656 -56.32 -15.04 -15.67
C LEU A 656 -55.50 -14.22 -14.66
N LEU A 657 -54.23 -14.57 -14.46
CA LEU A 657 -53.33 -13.87 -13.56
C LEU A 657 -53.07 -12.42 -14.02
N GLU A 658 -52.81 -12.21 -15.31
CA GLU A 658 -52.64 -10.88 -15.89
C GLU A 658 -53.85 -9.96 -15.70
N CYS A 659 -55.06 -10.50 -15.86
CA CYS A 659 -56.30 -9.73 -15.71
C CYS A 659 -56.52 -9.20 -14.30
N PHE A 660 -55.96 -9.89 -13.30
CA PHE A 660 -56.13 -9.56 -11.88
C PHE A 660 -54.83 -9.08 -11.23
N GLN A 661 -53.84 -8.70 -12.03
CA GLN A 661 -52.52 -8.29 -11.55
C GLN A 661 -52.60 -7.12 -10.55
N ASP A 662 -53.38 -6.10 -10.89
CA ASP A 662 -53.48 -4.87 -10.11
C ASP A 662 -54.13 -5.15 -8.74
N GLU A 663 -55.10 -6.05 -8.72
CA GLU A 663 -55.82 -6.50 -7.54
C GLU A 663 -54.93 -7.38 -6.65
N PHE A 664 -54.20 -8.34 -7.25
CA PHE A 664 -53.22 -9.15 -6.55
C PHE A 664 -52.15 -8.29 -5.88
N GLN A 665 -51.58 -7.35 -6.61
CA GLN A 665 -50.58 -6.41 -6.08
C GLN A 665 -51.16 -5.47 -5.03
N ALA A 666 -52.40 -5.01 -5.19
CA ALA A 666 -53.07 -4.20 -4.18
C ALA A 666 -53.26 -4.95 -2.86
N MET A 667 -53.59 -6.25 -2.89
CA MET A 667 -53.69 -7.05 -1.67
C MET A 667 -52.33 -7.34 -1.03
N ILE A 668 -51.33 -7.67 -1.83
CA ILE A 668 -49.94 -7.88 -1.39
C ILE A 668 -49.44 -6.61 -0.67
N THR A 669 -49.62 -5.45 -1.29
CA THR A 669 -49.22 -4.15 -0.71
C THR A 669 -49.96 -3.85 0.60
N ARG A 670 -51.21 -4.30 0.72
CA ARG A 670 -52.06 -4.08 1.90
C ARG A 670 -51.89 -5.14 2.98
N GLU A 671 -50.98 -6.10 2.82
CA GLU A 671 -50.77 -7.20 3.77
C GLU A 671 -50.60 -6.76 5.22
N LYS A 672 -49.71 -5.77 5.43
CA LYS A 672 -49.40 -5.24 6.77
C LYS A 672 -50.55 -4.42 7.36
N ASN A 673 -51.60 -4.16 6.60
CA ASN A 673 -52.74 -3.38 7.04
C ASN A 673 -53.76 -4.25 7.76
N GLN A 674 -53.64 -4.30 9.09
CA GLN A 674 -54.52 -5.06 9.96
C GLN A 674 -56.01 -4.69 9.76
N ALA A 675 -56.33 -3.44 9.44
CA ALA A 675 -57.69 -3.02 9.19
C ALA A 675 -58.23 -3.56 7.85
N PHE A 676 -57.39 -3.63 6.81
CA PHE A 676 -57.76 -4.29 5.55
C PHE A 676 -57.97 -5.79 5.78
N ARG A 677 -57.07 -6.47 6.52
CA ARG A 677 -57.22 -7.91 6.86
C ARG A 677 -58.48 -8.21 7.67
N ILE A 678 -58.82 -7.39 8.69
CA ILE A 678 -60.06 -7.56 9.46
C ILE A 678 -61.28 -7.38 8.53
N LYS A 679 -61.24 -6.38 7.64
CA LYS A 679 -62.34 -6.12 6.71
C LYS A 679 -62.46 -7.21 5.66
N TRP A 680 -61.35 -7.73 5.15
CA TRP A 680 -61.27 -8.88 4.27
C TRP A 680 -61.90 -10.12 4.93
N ASN A 681 -61.47 -10.48 6.14
CA ASN A 681 -62.00 -11.63 6.86
C ASN A 681 -63.50 -11.49 7.15
N ASN A 682 -63.96 -10.28 7.47
CA ASN A 682 -65.37 -9.99 7.66
C ASN A 682 -66.16 -10.11 6.34
N CYS A 683 -65.64 -9.61 5.23
CA CYS A 683 -66.26 -9.75 3.91
C CYS A 683 -66.29 -11.22 3.47
N LYS A 684 -65.19 -11.95 3.65
CA LYS A 684 -65.09 -13.40 3.41
C LYS A 684 -66.20 -14.18 4.11
N ALA A 685 -66.45 -13.89 5.39
CA ALA A 685 -67.56 -14.49 6.17
C ALA A 685 -68.96 -14.08 5.70
N GLN A 686 -69.12 -12.86 5.14
CA GLN A 686 -70.40 -12.39 4.57
C GLN A 686 -70.71 -13.02 3.21
N PHE A 687 -69.70 -13.30 2.40
CA PHE A 687 -69.84 -13.93 1.09
C PHE A 687 -70.25 -15.42 1.18
N GLN A 688 -69.87 -16.11 2.25
CA GLN A 688 -70.39 -17.45 2.58
C GLN A 688 -71.92 -17.49 2.78
N ASN A 689 -72.57 -16.35 3.00
CA ASN A 689 -74.01 -16.24 3.27
C ASN A 689 -74.84 -15.58 2.12
N GLY A 690 -74.28 -15.40 0.91
CA GLY A 690 -75.01 -14.96 -0.29
C GLY A 690 -75.55 -13.51 -0.30
N LYS A 691 -75.28 -12.71 0.74
CA LYS A 691 -75.81 -11.33 0.90
C LYS A 691 -75.25 -10.30 -0.11
N CYS A 692 -74.15 -10.60 -0.81
CA CYS A 692 -73.37 -9.59 -1.54
C CYS A 692 -73.62 -9.47 -3.05
N LEU A 693 -74.62 -10.15 -3.62
CA LEU A 693 -74.94 -10.12 -5.07
C LEU A 693 -75.57 -8.80 -5.60
N GLN A 694 -75.70 -7.76 -4.77
CA GLN A 694 -76.31 -6.48 -5.18
C GLN A 694 -75.24 -5.51 -5.71
N MET A 695 -75.44 -4.95 -6.91
CA MET A 695 -74.62 -3.85 -7.43
C MET A 695 -74.95 -2.55 -6.70
N THR A 696 -73.93 -1.74 -6.38
CA THR A 696 -74.04 -0.43 -5.71
C THR A 696 -74.17 0.75 -6.68
N VAL A 697 -74.13 0.50 -7.99
CA VAL A 697 -74.23 1.53 -9.04
C VAL A 697 -75.69 1.99 -9.19
N GLN A 698 -75.91 3.31 -9.31
CA GLN A 698 -77.25 3.88 -9.54
C GLN A 698 -77.90 3.29 -10.79
N PRO A 699 -79.12 2.72 -10.73
CA PRO A 699 -79.74 2.09 -11.89
C PRO A 699 -80.09 3.14 -12.95
N ASN A 700 -79.60 2.94 -14.17
CA ASN A 700 -80.19 3.61 -15.32
C ASN A 700 -81.62 3.05 -15.50
N GLN A 701 -82.62 3.94 -15.57
CA GLN A 701 -84.05 3.62 -15.42
C GLN A 701 -84.68 2.88 -16.61
N LEU A 702 -83.90 2.20 -17.46
CA LEU A 702 -84.40 1.46 -18.62
C LEU A 702 -84.81 0.03 -18.23
N LYS A 703 -86.08 -0.30 -18.49
CA LYS A 703 -86.61 -1.66 -18.35
C LYS A 703 -86.09 -2.55 -19.47
N LEU A 704 -85.79 -3.82 -19.16
CA LEU A 704 -85.39 -4.80 -20.18
C LEU A 704 -86.49 -4.97 -21.22
N THR A 705 -86.09 -5.09 -22.49
CA THR A 705 -87.03 -5.47 -23.54
C THR A 705 -87.39 -6.95 -23.41
N PRO A 706 -88.60 -7.38 -23.82
CA PRO A 706 -88.99 -8.79 -23.75
C PRO A 706 -88.02 -9.73 -24.49
N ASP A 707 -87.40 -9.26 -25.56
CA ASP A 707 -86.39 -10.01 -26.31
C ASP A 707 -85.10 -10.21 -25.49
N LEU A 708 -84.63 -9.15 -24.81
CA LEU A 708 -83.44 -9.22 -23.98
C LEU A 708 -83.66 -10.07 -22.71
N GLU A 709 -84.85 -10.04 -22.11
CA GLU A 709 -85.21 -10.95 -21.01
C GLU A 709 -85.19 -12.42 -21.48
N LYS A 710 -85.64 -12.68 -22.70
CA LYS A 710 -85.61 -14.02 -23.31
C LYS A 710 -84.17 -14.47 -23.59
N GLN A 711 -83.33 -13.59 -24.11
CA GLN A 711 -81.90 -13.88 -24.33
C GLN A 711 -81.16 -14.12 -22.99
N LEU A 712 -81.40 -13.30 -21.96
CA LEU A 712 -80.80 -13.49 -20.64
C LEU A 712 -81.31 -14.76 -19.93
N SER A 713 -82.58 -15.12 -20.14
CA SER A 713 -83.12 -16.40 -19.65
C SER A 713 -82.47 -17.58 -20.39
N HIS A 714 -82.29 -17.46 -21.71
CA HIS A 714 -81.64 -18.49 -22.52
C HIS A 714 -80.17 -18.68 -22.16
N PHE A 715 -79.43 -17.58 -22.00
CA PHE A 715 -78.08 -17.55 -21.44
C PHE A 715 -78.00 -18.36 -20.15
N PHE A 716 -78.87 -18.03 -19.20
CA PHE A 716 -78.89 -18.65 -17.88
C PHE A 716 -79.26 -20.15 -17.92
N GLU A 717 -80.15 -20.55 -18.84
CA GLU A 717 -80.60 -21.94 -18.97
C GLU A 717 -79.61 -22.85 -19.72
N LYS A 718 -78.82 -22.29 -20.63
CA LYS A 718 -77.91 -23.07 -21.51
C LYS A 718 -76.45 -23.04 -21.12
N THR A 719 -76.07 -22.14 -20.21
CA THR A 719 -74.68 -22.00 -19.75
C THR A 719 -74.49 -22.71 -18.41
N ASP A 720 -73.35 -23.37 -18.23
CA ASP A 720 -73.03 -24.03 -16.96
C ASP A 720 -73.05 -23.03 -15.80
N LYS A 721 -73.53 -23.46 -14.62
CA LYS A 721 -73.70 -22.58 -13.46
C LYS A 721 -72.38 -21.93 -13.01
N LYS A 722 -71.24 -22.65 -13.10
CA LYS A 722 -69.91 -22.14 -12.77
C LYS A 722 -69.52 -21.03 -13.76
N ILE A 723 -69.80 -21.22 -15.04
CA ILE A 723 -69.54 -20.24 -16.11
C ILE A 723 -70.46 -19.02 -15.97
N VAL A 724 -71.76 -19.21 -15.70
CA VAL A 724 -72.71 -18.11 -15.44
C VAL A 724 -72.23 -17.24 -14.28
N ARG A 725 -71.79 -17.87 -13.19
CA ARG A 725 -71.26 -17.17 -12.02
C ARG A 725 -70.00 -16.38 -12.37
N ARG A 726 -69.04 -16.98 -13.08
CA ARG A 726 -67.81 -16.32 -13.53
C ARG A 726 -68.11 -15.12 -14.45
N ILE A 727 -69.04 -15.27 -15.39
CA ILE A 727 -69.52 -14.19 -16.26
C ILE A 727 -70.15 -13.07 -15.44
N MET A 728 -70.96 -13.40 -14.42
CA MET A 728 -71.54 -12.40 -13.52
C MET A 728 -70.47 -11.65 -12.72
N THR A 729 -69.44 -12.32 -12.20
CA THR A 729 -68.31 -11.66 -11.49
C THR A 729 -67.60 -10.66 -12.40
N ALA A 730 -67.16 -11.13 -13.58
CA ALA A 730 -66.45 -10.30 -14.55
C ALA A 730 -67.33 -9.14 -15.03
N TRP A 731 -68.61 -9.39 -15.29
CA TRP A 731 -69.58 -8.37 -15.67
C TRP A 731 -69.74 -7.30 -14.58
N ARG A 732 -69.86 -7.69 -13.31
CA ARG A 732 -69.92 -6.74 -12.20
C ARG A 732 -68.62 -5.92 -12.09
N HIS A 733 -67.46 -6.55 -12.24
CA HIS A 733 -66.17 -5.87 -12.18
C HIS A 733 -66.03 -4.84 -13.31
N VAL A 734 -66.33 -5.22 -14.56
CA VAL A 734 -66.35 -4.29 -15.70
C VAL A 734 -67.30 -3.12 -15.44
N ALA A 735 -68.49 -3.39 -14.90
CA ALA A 735 -69.47 -2.35 -14.59
C ALA A 735 -69.01 -1.37 -13.51
N ASN A 736 -68.31 -1.86 -12.49
CA ASN A 736 -67.72 -1.01 -11.46
C ASN A 736 -66.53 -0.20 -11.98
N LYS A 737 -65.68 -0.78 -12.84
CA LYS A 737 -64.51 -0.11 -13.43
C LYS A 737 -64.92 1.00 -14.40
N GLU A 738 -65.85 0.72 -15.32
CA GLU A 738 -66.32 1.68 -16.33
C GLU A 738 -67.17 2.81 -15.73
N SER A 739 -67.97 2.54 -14.69
CA SER A 739 -68.74 3.59 -13.98
C SER A 739 -67.87 4.69 -13.34
N ARG A 740 -66.58 4.42 -13.11
CA ARG A 740 -65.60 5.38 -12.59
C ARG A 740 -64.97 6.28 -13.67
N ILE A 741 -65.09 5.93 -14.95
CA ILE A 741 -64.31 6.55 -16.05
C ILE A 741 -65.11 7.66 -16.80
N GLN A 742 -66.41 7.84 -16.54
CA GLN A 742 -67.29 8.82 -17.24
C GLN A 742 -67.26 8.76 -18.78
N ALA A 743 -66.75 7.68 -19.38
CA ALA A 743 -66.85 7.45 -20.81
C ALA A 743 -68.16 6.70 -21.08
N GLN A 744 -69.07 7.30 -21.85
CA GLN A 744 -70.14 6.54 -22.49
C GLN A 744 -69.55 5.75 -23.67
N PRO A 745 -69.69 4.42 -23.74
CA PRO A 745 -69.36 3.70 -24.96
C PRO A 745 -70.64 3.17 -25.60
N SER A 746 -70.85 3.51 -26.87
CA SER A 746 -71.84 2.91 -27.77
C SER A 746 -71.54 1.43 -28.11
N LYS A 747 -70.85 0.68 -27.24
CA LYS A 747 -70.36 -0.70 -27.47
C LYS A 747 -71.13 -1.72 -26.63
N LEU A 748 -71.24 -2.95 -27.14
CA LEU A 748 -71.93 -4.06 -26.48
C LEU A 748 -71.13 -4.54 -25.27
N ILE A 749 -71.81 -4.88 -24.17
CA ILE A 749 -71.17 -5.43 -22.96
C ILE A 749 -70.44 -6.74 -23.27
N LYS A 750 -70.95 -7.52 -24.22
CA LYS A 750 -70.34 -8.77 -24.68
C LYS A 750 -68.92 -8.56 -25.20
N ASP A 751 -68.68 -7.49 -25.97
CA ASP A 751 -67.36 -7.24 -26.57
C ASP A 751 -66.31 -6.93 -25.49
N TYR A 752 -66.72 -6.27 -24.40
CA TYR A 752 -65.85 -6.07 -23.24
C TYR A 752 -65.56 -7.37 -22.51
N LEU A 753 -66.58 -8.19 -22.27
CA LEU A 753 -66.38 -9.49 -21.62
C LEU A 753 -65.50 -10.42 -22.46
N GLN A 754 -65.66 -10.41 -23.78
CA GLN A 754 -64.92 -11.27 -24.71
C GLN A 754 -63.47 -10.79 -24.95
N ASN A 755 -63.23 -9.48 -24.98
CA ASN A 755 -61.88 -8.95 -25.17
C ASN A 755 -61.05 -8.94 -23.87
N THR A 756 -61.69 -9.13 -22.71
CA THR A 756 -61.02 -8.93 -21.40
C THR A 756 -61.08 -10.14 -20.46
N TYR A 757 -62.12 -11.00 -20.50
CA TYR A 757 -62.29 -12.04 -19.47
C TYR A 757 -62.58 -13.46 -20.00
N PHE A 758 -63.08 -13.61 -21.23
CA PHE A 758 -63.57 -14.89 -21.74
C PHE A 758 -63.20 -15.13 -23.20
N PHE A 759 -62.98 -16.40 -23.57
CA PHE A 759 -62.86 -16.78 -24.98
C PHE A 759 -64.26 -16.90 -25.63
N SER A 760 -64.34 -16.84 -26.96
CA SER A 760 -65.61 -16.78 -27.71
C SER A 760 -66.61 -17.88 -27.33
N GLU A 761 -66.10 -19.06 -26.96
CA GLU A 761 -66.92 -20.24 -26.66
C GLU A 761 -67.68 -20.15 -25.32
N GLU A 762 -67.14 -19.45 -24.32
CA GLU A 762 -67.76 -19.29 -22.99
C GLU A 762 -68.94 -18.30 -23.02
N LEU A 763 -68.97 -17.38 -24.00
CA LEU A 763 -70.01 -16.36 -24.19
C LEU A 763 -71.03 -16.74 -25.28
N ASN A 764 -71.03 -17.99 -25.75
CA ASN A 764 -71.87 -18.46 -26.85
C ASN A 764 -73.37 -18.21 -26.66
N PHE A 765 -73.87 -18.27 -25.43
CA PHE A 765 -75.30 -18.04 -25.13
C PHE A 765 -75.57 -16.67 -24.50
N PHE A 766 -74.54 -15.86 -24.23
CA PHE A 766 -74.68 -14.51 -23.68
C PHE A 766 -75.40 -13.59 -24.69
N PRO A 767 -76.20 -12.57 -24.32
CA PRO A 767 -76.94 -11.77 -25.31
C PRO A 767 -76.06 -11.11 -26.39
N HIS A 768 -76.45 -11.25 -27.67
CA HIS A 768 -75.64 -10.82 -28.82
C HIS A 768 -76.12 -9.54 -29.52
N GLN A 769 -77.41 -9.17 -29.39
CA GLN A 769 -77.97 -7.99 -30.07
C GLN A 769 -78.68 -7.08 -29.05
N PHE A 770 -78.39 -5.78 -29.13
CA PHE A 770 -78.98 -4.69 -28.33
C PHE A 770 -78.63 -4.64 -26.83
N PHE A 771 -77.68 -5.47 -26.34
CA PHE A 771 -77.24 -5.39 -24.94
C PHE A 771 -76.15 -4.34 -24.70
N THR A 772 -76.59 -3.08 -24.61
CA THR A 772 -75.76 -1.91 -24.32
C THR A 772 -75.59 -1.68 -22.82
N TRP A 773 -74.66 -0.81 -22.45
CA TRP A 773 -74.43 -0.36 -21.08
C TRP A 773 -75.69 0.13 -20.35
N ASP A 774 -76.66 0.68 -21.08
CA ASP A 774 -77.92 1.17 -20.52
C ASP A 774 -78.78 0.07 -19.88
N TYR A 775 -78.65 -1.16 -20.38
CA TYR A 775 -79.36 -2.33 -19.84
C TYR A 775 -78.49 -3.12 -18.84
N CYS A 776 -77.25 -2.71 -18.59
CA CYS A 776 -76.27 -3.45 -17.80
C CYS A 776 -76.77 -3.82 -16.41
N ILE A 777 -77.23 -2.84 -15.63
CA ILE A 777 -77.64 -3.04 -14.23
C ILE A 777 -78.96 -3.82 -14.16
N THR A 778 -79.94 -3.45 -14.99
CA THR A 778 -81.24 -4.14 -15.04
C THR A 778 -81.09 -5.59 -15.51
N GLY A 779 -80.23 -5.84 -16.50
CA GLY A 779 -79.89 -7.17 -17.02
C GLY A 779 -79.15 -8.02 -15.99
N TYR A 780 -78.16 -7.45 -15.31
CA TYR A 780 -77.44 -8.12 -14.24
C TYR A 780 -78.39 -8.52 -13.10
N ASN A 781 -79.23 -7.60 -12.64
CA ASN A 781 -80.22 -7.87 -11.59
C ASN A 781 -81.25 -8.93 -12.00
N PHE A 782 -81.63 -8.98 -13.27
CA PHE A 782 -82.49 -10.03 -13.81
C PHE A 782 -81.84 -11.40 -13.69
N VAL A 783 -80.57 -11.55 -14.11
CA VAL A 783 -79.83 -12.80 -13.99
C VAL A 783 -79.62 -13.18 -12.52
N VAL A 784 -79.26 -12.23 -11.64
CA VAL A 784 -79.15 -12.44 -10.19
C VAL A 784 -80.46 -12.97 -9.59
N SER A 785 -81.61 -12.42 -10.00
CA SER A 785 -82.91 -12.85 -9.50
C SER A 785 -83.25 -14.29 -9.89
N ARG A 786 -82.81 -14.72 -11.08
CA ARG A 786 -82.94 -16.10 -11.57
C ARG A 786 -81.97 -17.03 -10.83
N TYR A 787 -80.73 -16.58 -10.61
CA TYR A 787 -79.71 -17.31 -9.87
C TYR A 787 -80.15 -17.58 -8.41
N LYS A 788 -80.66 -16.55 -7.71
CA LYS A 788 -81.14 -16.68 -6.31
C LYS A 788 -82.36 -17.60 -6.14
N LYS A 789 -83.25 -17.69 -7.15
CA LYS A 789 -84.42 -18.60 -7.12
C LYS A 789 -84.04 -20.08 -7.18
N LEU A 790 -82.81 -20.40 -7.57
CA LEU A 790 -82.29 -21.76 -7.64
C LEU A 790 -81.61 -22.21 -6.34
N GLU A 791 -80.92 -21.31 -5.64
CA GLU A 791 -80.29 -21.60 -4.33
C GLU A 791 -81.32 -22.05 -3.27
N THR A 792 -82.58 -21.65 -3.41
CA THR A 792 -83.66 -22.04 -2.48
C THR A 792 -84.25 -23.43 -2.73
N LYS A 793 -83.85 -24.16 -3.78
CA LYS A 793 -84.44 -25.47 -4.14
C LYS A 793 -83.59 -26.70 -3.78
N ASP A 794 -82.29 -26.56 -3.52
CA ASP A 794 -81.42 -27.66 -3.12
C ASP A 794 -80.98 -27.50 -1.66
N ILE A 795 -81.77 -28.04 -0.73
CA ILE A 795 -81.52 -27.97 0.72
C ILE A 795 -80.52 -29.06 1.19
N ASN A 796 -80.19 -30.04 0.34
CA ASN A 796 -79.41 -31.23 0.74
C ASN A 796 -78.04 -31.39 0.05
N SER A 797 -77.52 -30.38 -0.63
CA SER A 797 -76.09 -30.32 -0.94
C SER A 797 -75.53 -29.11 -0.22
N THR A 798 -74.53 -29.30 0.65
CA THR A 798 -73.68 -28.21 1.11
C THR A 798 -73.12 -27.60 -0.17
N PRO A 799 -73.51 -26.37 -0.54
CA PRO A 799 -72.95 -25.78 -1.74
C PRO A 799 -71.49 -25.57 -1.41
N THR A 800 -70.60 -26.29 -2.09
CA THR A 800 -69.19 -25.90 -2.18
C THR A 800 -69.20 -24.61 -2.98
N VAL A 801 -69.61 -23.51 -2.32
CA VAL A 801 -69.60 -22.17 -2.88
C VAL A 801 -68.13 -21.91 -3.11
N THR A 802 -67.70 -22.09 -4.36
CA THR A 802 -66.45 -21.54 -4.86
C THR A 802 -66.61 -20.03 -4.67
N ILE A 803 -66.12 -19.54 -3.54
CA ILE A 803 -66.06 -18.11 -3.25
C ILE A 803 -65.10 -17.57 -4.31
N ASP A 804 -65.65 -16.83 -5.26
CA ASP A 804 -64.83 -16.15 -6.26
C ASP A 804 -64.04 -15.08 -5.53
N PHE A 805 -62.75 -15.37 -5.35
CA PHE A 805 -61.81 -14.57 -4.59
C PHE A 805 -61.84 -13.08 -5.00
N MET A 806 -62.09 -12.82 -6.29
CA MET A 806 -62.17 -11.48 -6.86
C MET A 806 -63.41 -10.73 -6.41
N GLU A 807 -64.54 -11.41 -6.13
CA GLU A 807 -65.74 -10.77 -5.58
C GLU A 807 -65.50 -10.27 -4.14
N VAL A 808 -64.77 -11.05 -3.34
CA VAL A 808 -64.41 -10.67 -1.97
C VAL A 808 -63.46 -9.48 -1.99
N PHE A 809 -62.49 -9.47 -2.92
CA PHE A 809 -61.57 -8.36 -3.09
C PHE A 809 -62.28 -7.07 -3.51
N GLU A 810 -63.08 -7.07 -4.56
CA GLU A 810 -63.79 -5.89 -5.04
C GLU A 810 -64.65 -5.26 -3.94
N HIS A 811 -65.38 -6.08 -3.18
CA HIS A 811 -66.22 -5.60 -2.11
C HIS A 811 -65.39 -5.05 -0.93
N THR A 812 -64.34 -5.76 -0.54
CA THR A 812 -63.44 -5.31 0.51
C THR A 812 -62.73 -4.01 0.11
N ASN A 813 -62.28 -3.92 -1.15
CA ASN A 813 -61.61 -2.77 -1.73
C ASN A 813 -62.55 -1.55 -1.80
N SER A 814 -63.79 -1.73 -2.27
CA SER A 814 -64.78 -0.64 -2.29
C SER A 814 -65.07 -0.11 -0.89
N GLN A 815 -65.31 -1.00 0.09
CA GLN A 815 -65.52 -0.57 1.47
C GLN A 815 -64.24 0.00 2.10
N TRP A 816 -63.06 -0.47 1.69
CA TRP A 816 -61.78 0.06 2.12
C TRP A 816 -61.57 1.46 1.56
N GLU A 817 -61.73 1.69 0.26
CA GLU A 817 -61.61 2.98 -0.42
C GLU A 817 -62.56 4.05 0.16
N GLU A 818 -63.80 3.66 0.49
CA GLU A 818 -64.77 4.53 1.19
C GLU A 818 -64.30 4.95 2.60
N GLY A 819 -63.57 4.07 3.32
CA GLY A 819 -62.96 4.39 4.62
C GLY A 819 -61.53 4.96 4.54
N ALA A 820 -60.81 4.71 3.45
CA ALA A 820 -59.39 4.99 3.27
C ALA A 820 -59.13 6.37 2.67
N LYS A 821 -60.09 6.94 1.92
CA LYS A 821 -60.02 8.33 1.42
C LYS A 821 -59.83 9.36 2.54
N VAL A 822 -60.23 9.05 3.77
CA VAL A 822 -60.08 9.96 4.92
C VAL A 822 -58.84 9.61 5.79
N THR A 823 -58.37 8.36 5.77
CA THR A 823 -57.51 7.83 6.84
C THR A 823 -56.15 7.26 6.38
N PHE A 824 -56.03 6.73 5.16
CA PHE A 824 -54.83 6.00 4.70
C PHE A 824 -53.82 6.91 3.97
N LEU A 825 -54.29 7.79 3.08
CA LEU A 825 -53.43 8.79 2.40
C LEU A 825 -52.74 9.75 3.40
N LYS A 826 -53.36 10.01 4.56
CA LYS A 826 -52.73 10.80 5.63
C LYS A 826 -51.64 10.03 6.38
N LYS A 827 -51.69 8.70 6.48
CA LYS A 827 -50.75 7.90 7.28
C LYS A 827 -49.49 7.47 6.52
N GLU A 828 -49.60 7.13 5.24
CA GLU A 828 -48.46 6.63 4.45
C GLU A 828 -47.61 7.79 3.92
N SER A 829 -48.25 8.85 3.40
CA SER A 829 -47.59 10.13 3.13
C SER A 829 -46.93 10.72 4.38
N ALA A 830 -47.56 10.58 5.56
CA ALA A 830 -46.94 10.99 6.82
C ALA A 830 -45.73 10.13 7.19
N ARG A 831 -45.77 8.81 6.99
CA ARG A 831 -44.63 7.90 7.28
C ARG A 831 -43.43 8.14 6.38
N GLU A 832 -43.64 8.31 5.09
CA GLU A 832 -42.56 8.55 4.12
C GLU A 832 -41.96 9.96 4.29
N THR A 833 -42.83 10.96 4.48
CA THR A 833 -42.43 12.32 4.86
C THR A 833 -41.68 12.32 6.19
N TYR A 834 -42.09 11.50 7.17
CA TYR A 834 -41.43 11.36 8.47
C TYR A 834 -40.08 10.64 8.38
N SER A 835 -39.95 9.59 7.58
CA SER A 835 -38.68 8.88 7.37
C SER A 835 -37.62 9.79 6.75
N ILE A 836 -38.00 10.55 5.71
CA ILE A 836 -37.14 11.57 5.11
C ILE A 836 -36.81 12.66 6.13
N LYS A 837 -37.78 13.12 6.91
CA LYS A 837 -37.58 14.12 7.98
C LYS A 837 -36.72 13.61 9.15
N LYS A 838 -36.72 12.30 9.43
CA LYS A 838 -35.89 11.65 10.45
C LYS A 838 -34.44 11.56 10.01
N LYS A 839 -34.15 11.03 8.81
CA LYS A 839 -32.78 10.94 8.27
C LYS A 839 -32.09 12.32 8.31
N LYS A 840 -32.84 13.35 7.90
CA LYS A 840 -32.45 14.77 7.96
C LYS A 840 -32.12 15.27 9.38
N LYS A 841 -32.87 14.83 10.39
CA LYS A 841 -32.67 15.20 11.80
C LYS A 841 -31.59 14.38 12.51
N CYS A 842 -31.39 13.11 12.15
CA CYS A 842 -30.27 12.31 12.62
C CYS A 842 -28.94 12.93 12.17
N ASN A 843 -28.85 13.37 10.92
CA ASN A 843 -27.65 14.01 10.40
C ASN A 843 -27.42 15.38 11.05
N PHE A 844 -28.47 16.13 11.39
CA PHE A 844 -28.37 17.35 12.21
C PHE A 844 -27.72 17.09 13.59
N VAL A 845 -28.19 16.08 14.31
CA VAL A 845 -27.60 15.70 15.61
C VAL A 845 -26.16 15.26 15.43
N GLN A 846 -25.90 14.34 14.51
CA GLN A 846 -24.55 13.81 14.26
C GLN A 846 -23.57 14.90 13.82
N GLY A 847 -23.94 15.77 12.87
CA GLY A 847 -23.07 16.85 12.41
C GLY A 847 -22.83 17.91 13.49
N THR A 848 -23.82 18.20 14.35
CA THR A 848 -23.61 19.07 15.52
C THR A 848 -22.62 18.45 16.51
N GLU A 849 -22.74 17.15 16.73
CA GLU A 849 -21.84 16.38 17.59
C GLU A 849 -20.42 16.29 17.01
N THR A 850 -20.27 16.13 15.69
CA THR A 850 -18.98 16.18 15.00
C THR A 850 -18.30 17.53 15.20
N ILE A 851 -19.02 18.64 15.07
CA ILE A 851 -18.49 19.97 15.34
C ILE A 851 -18.10 20.12 16.82
N ARG A 852 -18.93 19.63 17.76
CA ARG A 852 -18.59 19.63 19.20
C ARG A 852 -17.31 18.86 19.48
N LYS A 853 -17.17 17.65 18.92
CA LYS A 853 -16.01 16.76 19.12
C LYS A 853 -14.67 17.42 18.79
N HIS A 854 -14.66 18.28 17.77
CA HIS A 854 -13.46 18.97 17.30
C HIS A 854 -13.33 20.41 17.81
N HIS A 855 -14.29 20.90 18.59
CA HIS A 855 -14.24 22.21 19.20
C HIS A 855 -13.15 22.30 20.30
N LYS A 856 -12.41 23.41 20.38
CA LYS A 856 -11.35 23.65 21.38
C LYS A 856 -11.81 23.48 22.84
N ALA A 857 -13.10 23.66 23.10
CA ALA A 857 -13.74 23.58 24.40
C ALA A 857 -14.74 22.42 24.50
N LYS A 858 -14.56 21.34 23.73
CA LYS A 858 -15.48 20.19 23.64
C LYS A 858 -15.97 19.67 25.01
N ASP A 859 -15.07 19.58 25.99
CA ASP A 859 -15.37 19.04 27.34
C ASP A 859 -16.17 20.04 28.21
N LYS A 860 -16.28 21.30 27.77
CA LYS A 860 -17.06 22.35 28.45
C LYS A 860 -18.46 22.53 27.83
N ILE A 861 -18.71 21.93 26.65
CA ILE A 861 -20.01 22.00 25.97
C ILE A 861 -20.85 20.82 26.48
N ILE A 862 -21.73 21.11 27.43
CA ILE A 862 -22.61 20.10 28.02
C ILE A 862 -23.88 19.92 27.19
N ASN A 863 -24.47 18.74 27.30
CA ASN A 863 -25.82 18.49 26.82
C ASN A 863 -26.78 19.23 27.75
N ASP A 864 -27.48 20.24 27.24
CA ASP A 864 -28.56 20.87 27.99
C ASP A 864 -29.82 20.01 27.94
N GLU A 865 -30.73 20.21 28.90
CA GLU A 865 -31.98 19.46 29.06
C GLU A 865 -32.76 19.35 27.73
N LYS A 866 -32.72 20.38 26.91
CA LYS A 866 -33.48 20.42 25.65
C LYS A 866 -32.80 19.61 24.55
N TRP A 867 -31.48 19.45 24.60
CA TRP A 867 -30.75 18.54 23.72
C TRP A 867 -31.00 17.08 24.10
N GLU A 868 -31.06 16.77 25.39
CA GLU A 868 -31.42 15.43 25.87
C GLU A 868 -32.85 15.06 25.48
N ILE A 869 -33.80 15.98 25.65
CA ILE A 869 -35.17 15.81 25.16
C ILE A 869 -35.18 15.61 23.63
N LEU A 870 -34.37 16.36 22.86
CA LEU A 870 -34.27 16.17 21.41
C LEU A 870 -33.80 14.75 21.07
N GLN A 871 -32.75 14.26 21.72
CA GLN A 871 -32.20 12.92 21.48
C GLN A 871 -33.21 11.84 21.86
N GLU A 872 -33.82 11.93 23.05
CA GLU A 872 -34.86 11.01 23.51
C GLU A 872 -36.03 10.95 22.53
N LYS A 873 -36.49 12.12 22.06
CA LYS A 873 -37.59 12.24 21.10
C LYS A 873 -37.23 11.63 19.75
N LEU A 874 -35.98 11.74 19.30
CA LEU A 874 -35.48 11.12 18.06
C LEU A 874 -35.24 9.61 18.19
N ASP A 875 -34.81 9.13 19.35
CA ASP A 875 -34.60 7.71 19.62
C ASP A 875 -35.92 6.95 19.78
N MET A 876 -36.88 7.53 20.52
CA MET A 876 -38.27 7.01 20.54
C MET A 876 -38.88 6.95 19.13
N SER A 877 -38.57 7.96 18.32
CA SER A 877 -38.96 8.04 16.91
C SER A 877 -38.26 6.99 16.03
N LYS A 878 -37.06 6.54 16.42
CA LYS A 878 -36.27 5.52 15.73
C LYS A 878 -36.84 4.12 15.96
N GLN A 879 -37.20 3.82 17.21
CA GLN A 879 -37.83 2.56 17.60
C GLN A 879 -39.17 2.30 16.89
N LEU A 880 -39.90 3.36 16.49
CA LEU A 880 -41.13 3.26 15.70
C LEU A 880 -40.93 2.69 14.28
N ILE A 881 -39.77 2.95 13.65
CA ILE A 881 -39.48 2.51 12.27
C ILE A 881 -38.87 1.10 12.24
N GLU A 882 -38.21 0.72 13.33
CA GLU A 882 -37.58 -0.60 13.50
C GLU A 882 -38.57 -1.65 14.04
N ASP A 883 -39.89 -1.44 13.84
CA ASP A 883 -41.03 -2.31 14.19
C ASP A 883 -41.09 -2.79 15.66
N ASN A 884 -40.47 -2.06 16.61
CA ASN A 884 -40.30 -2.52 18.00
C ASN A 884 -41.00 -1.67 19.09
N ALA A 885 -41.89 -0.71 18.76
CA ALA A 885 -42.48 0.19 19.76
C ALA A 885 -44.00 0.46 19.63
N ASN A 886 -44.68 0.56 20.79
CA ASN A 886 -46.12 0.85 20.99
C ASN A 886 -46.54 2.33 20.75
N MET A 887 -45.76 3.14 20.03
CA MET A 887 -46.00 4.59 19.89
C MET A 887 -46.95 4.91 18.70
N SER A 888 -47.85 5.88 18.87
CA SER A 888 -48.77 6.30 17.79
C SER A 888 -48.08 7.24 16.79
N ILE A 889 -48.58 7.29 15.54
CA ILE A 889 -48.09 8.25 14.52
C ILE A 889 -48.37 9.69 14.98
N GLU A 890 -49.47 9.91 15.70
CA GLU A 890 -49.80 11.20 16.31
C GLU A 890 -48.75 11.64 17.36
N ASP A 891 -48.24 10.71 18.16
CA ASP A 891 -47.13 10.97 19.11
C ASP A 891 -45.82 11.26 18.39
N ALA A 892 -45.52 10.51 17.33
CA ALA A 892 -44.36 10.76 16.47
C ALA A 892 -44.43 12.15 15.80
N ILE A 893 -45.61 12.56 15.33
CA ILE A 893 -45.85 13.90 14.78
C ILE A 893 -45.72 14.97 15.87
N ARG A 894 -46.23 14.73 17.09
CA ARG A 894 -46.02 15.64 18.23
C ARG A 894 -44.55 15.81 18.57
N ASN A 895 -43.79 14.72 18.65
CA ASN A 895 -42.35 14.75 18.89
C ASN A 895 -41.61 15.50 17.76
N TYR A 896 -42.02 15.29 16.50
CA TYR A 896 -41.48 16.00 15.36
C TYR A 896 -41.77 17.51 15.41
N ASN A 897 -43.01 17.90 15.72
CA ASN A 897 -43.45 19.30 15.80
C ASN A 897 -42.72 20.04 16.91
N TRP A 898 -42.53 19.41 18.08
CA TRP A 898 -41.74 19.98 19.17
C TRP A 898 -40.31 20.35 18.72
N CYS A 899 -39.67 19.46 17.97
CA CYS A 899 -38.33 19.72 17.43
C CYS A 899 -38.30 20.89 16.43
N VAL A 900 -39.34 21.02 15.58
CA VAL A 900 -39.46 22.13 14.61
C VAL A 900 -39.74 23.44 15.33
N GLU A 901 -40.56 23.44 16.38
CA GLU A 901 -40.84 24.61 17.19
C GLU A 901 -39.57 25.15 17.86
N TYR A 902 -38.68 24.25 18.30
CA TYR A 902 -37.49 24.63 19.05
C TYR A 902 -36.26 25.01 18.19
N PHE A 903 -36.02 24.30 17.09
CA PHE A 903 -34.86 24.53 16.20
C PHE A 903 -35.22 25.16 14.85
N GLY A 904 -36.51 25.37 14.57
CA GLY A 904 -37.03 25.81 13.28
C GLY A 904 -37.05 24.69 12.24
N ASP A 905 -37.48 25.01 11.02
CA ASP A 905 -37.33 24.07 9.90
C ASP A 905 -35.85 23.96 9.53
N ILE A 906 -35.31 22.76 9.64
CA ILE A 906 -33.90 22.43 9.30
C ILE A 906 -33.78 21.86 7.89
N LYS A 907 -34.89 21.73 7.14
CA LYS A 907 -34.94 21.09 5.81
C LYS A 907 -33.94 21.69 4.82
N GLU A 908 -33.69 22.99 4.91
CA GLU A 908 -32.74 23.73 4.06
C GLU A 908 -31.28 23.53 4.48
N CYS A 909 -31.03 23.12 5.74
CA CYS A 909 -29.68 22.97 6.29
C CYS A 909 -29.13 21.54 6.22
N VAL A 910 -29.96 20.56 5.82
CA VAL A 910 -29.63 19.13 5.82
C VAL A 910 -28.34 18.82 5.07
N HIS A 911 -28.20 19.38 3.87
CA HIS A 911 -27.06 19.12 3.00
C HIS A 911 -25.73 19.48 3.67
N ILE A 912 -25.70 20.51 4.52
CA ILE A 912 -24.48 20.91 5.24
C ILE A 912 -24.14 19.90 6.33
N PHE A 913 -25.14 19.42 7.07
CA PHE A 913 -24.88 18.41 8.08
C PHE A 913 -24.41 17.09 7.44
N ASP A 914 -24.96 16.74 6.27
CA ASP A 914 -24.47 15.59 5.48
C ASP A 914 -23.01 15.80 5.06
N LEU A 915 -22.65 16.99 4.56
CA LEU A 915 -21.27 17.32 4.21
C LEU A 915 -20.33 17.23 5.42
N ILE A 916 -20.74 17.72 6.59
CA ILE A 916 -19.95 17.68 7.82
C ILE A 916 -19.73 16.24 8.29
N VAL A 917 -20.79 15.44 8.33
CA VAL A 917 -20.72 14.02 8.77
C VAL A 917 -19.84 13.20 7.82
N ASN A 918 -20.01 13.37 6.51
CA ASN A 918 -19.27 12.60 5.50
C ASN A 918 -17.79 13.03 5.37
N ASN A 919 -17.42 14.20 5.88
CA ASN A 919 -16.05 14.74 5.79
C ASN A 919 -15.44 15.05 7.16
N GLU A 920 -15.79 14.29 8.20
CA GLU A 920 -15.34 14.50 9.59
C GLU A 920 -13.83 14.72 9.71
N GLN A 921 -13.00 13.91 9.04
CA GLN A 921 -11.54 14.05 9.07
C GLN A 921 -11.05 15.40 8.54
N LYS A 922 -11.66 15.90 7.46
CA LYS A 922 -11.31 17.22 6.88
C LYS A 922 -11.78 18.36 7.77
N ILE A 923 -12.97 18.23 8.39
CA ILE A 923 -13.48 19.17 9.39
C ILE A 923 -12.55 19.23 10.61
N GLN A 924 -12.07 18.07 11.08
CA GLN A 924 -11.05 18.01 12.13
C GLN A 924 -9.80 18.78 11.72
N THR A 925 -9.29 18.57 10.50
CA THR A 925 -8.11 19.29 10.01
C THR A 925 -8.32 20.80 9.97
N ILE A 926 -9.49 21.29 9.51
CA ILE A 926 -9.82 22.73 9.53
C ILE A 926 -9.83 23.27 10.97
N ALA A 927 -10.30 22.47 11.93
CA ALA A 927 -10.38 22.88 13.33
C ALA A 927 -9.02 22.87 14.06
N SER A 928 -8.09 21.99 13.67
CA SER A 928 -6.84 21.76 14.42
C SER A 928 -5.54 22.17 13.73
N ASN A 929 -5.52 22.34 12.40
CA ASN A 929 -4.29 22.68 11.68
C ASN A 929 -3.92 24.17 11.86
N GLU A 930 -2.64 24.43 12.12
CA GLU A 930 -2.13 25.78 12.39
C GLU A 930 -2.39 26.77 11.24
N VAL A 931 -2.36 26.29 9.99
CA VAL A 931 -2.59 27.11 8.78
C VAL A 931 -3.99 27.73 8.82
N PHE A 932 -5.01 27.02 9.28
CA PHE A 932 -6.38 27.54 9.35
C PHE A 932 -6.65 28.36 10.62
N ILE A 933 -5.95 28.07 11.72
CA ILE A 933 -6.15 28.74 13.02
C ILE A 933 -5.45 30.10 13.08
N LYS A 934 -4.19 30.17 12.62
CA LYS A 934 -3.37 31.38 12.71
C LYS A 934 -3.65 32.27 11.51
N SER A 935 -4.47 33.32 11.70
CA SER A 935 -4.88 34.26 10.64
C SER A 935 -3.70 34.81 9.81
N GLY A 936 -2.55 35.08 10.41
CA GLY A 936 -1.36 35.54 9.67
C GLY A 936 -0.76 34.47 8.73
N ILE A 937 -0.76 33.21 9.14
CA ILE A 937 -0.31 32.08 8.31
C ILE A 937 -1.33 31.80 7.23
N PHE A 938 -2.63 31.81 7.57
CA PHE A 938 -3.72 31.57 6.64
C PHE A 938 -3.71 32.57 5.46
N GLU A 939 -3.59 33.87 5.74
CA GLU A 939 -3.55 34.90 4.69
C GLU A 939 -2.27 34.81 3.83
N SER A 940 -1.15 34.39 4.42
CA SER A 940 0.08 34.11 3.66
C SER A 940 -0.12 32.91 2.72
N ALA A 941 -0.71 31.84 3.22
CA ALA A 941 -1.04 30.63 2.46
C ALA A 941 -2.04 30.91 1.33
N LEU A 942 -3.06 31.75 1.55
CA LEU A 942 -3.99 32.16 0.50
C LEU A 942 -3.31 32.96 -0.61
N LYS A 943 -2.38 33.88 -0.27
CA LYS A 943 -1.61 34.62 -1.28
C LYS A 943 -0.72 33.72 -2.13
N LYS A 944 -0.22 32.62 -1.56
CA LYS A 944 0.52 31.60 -2.32
C LYS A 944 -0.39 30.83 -3.26
N LEU A 945 -1.57 30.41 -2.78
CA LEU A 945 -2.58 29.76 -3.61
C LEU A 945 -3.12 30.66 -4.74
N GLU A 946 -3.24 31.97 -4.51
CA GLU A 946 -3.58 32.95 -5.56
C GLU A 946 -2.56 32.97 -6.71
N LYS A 947 -1.31 32.55 -6.46
CA LYS A 947 -0.22 32.49 -7.43
C LYS A 947 0.08 31.07 -7.93
N CYS A 948 -0.69 30.07 -7.53
CA CYS A 948 -0.46 28.68 -7.91
C CYS A 948 -0.86 28.43 -9.37
N ASP A 949 -0.07 27.67 -10.14
CA ASP A 949 -0.41 27.36 -11.54
C ASP A 949 -1.60 26.40 -11.69
N THR A 950 -2.06 25.79 -10.59
CA THR A 950 -3.21 24.88 -10.60
C THR A 950 -4.51 25.67 -10.50
N GLU A 951 -5.23 25.79 -11.62
CA GLU A 951 -6.50 26.53 -11.71
C GLU A 951 -7.51 26.14 -10.63
N LYS A 952 -7.61 24.84 -10.31
CA LYS A 952 -8.49 24.33 -9.24
C LYS A 952 -8.15 24.92 -7.86
N PHE A 953 -6.88 25.20 -7.56
CA PHE A 953 -6.47 25.79 -6.29
C PHE A 953 -6.69 27.30 -6.23
N CYS A 954 -6.47 28.02 -7.34
CA CYS A 954 -6.80 29.45 -7.42
C CYS A 954 -8.29 29.71 -7.23
N GLN A 955 -9.15 28.87 -7.81
CA GLN A 955 -10.61 28.99 -7.67
C GLN A 955 -11.10 28.78 -6.22
N LEU A 956 -10.30 28.12 -5.36
CA LEU A 956 -10.65 27.85 -3.97
C LEU A 956 -10.28 28.96 -3.00
N VAL A 957 -9.46 29.95 -3.41
CA VAL A 957 -8.99 31.02 -2.52
C VAL A 957 -10.17 31.73 -1.84
N LYS A 958 -11.17 32.13 -2.64
CA LYS A 958 -12.35 32.83 -2.13
C LYS A 958 -13.23 31.92 -1.25
N PRO A 959 -13.65 30.71 -1.69
CA PRO A 959 -14.34 29.75 -0.83
C PRO A 959 -13.62 29.48 0.49
N LEU A 960 -12.31 29.21 0.47
CA LEU A 960 -11.52 28.92 1.67
C LEU A 960 -11.48 30.13 2.61
N ARG A 961 -11.32 31.34 2.08
CA ARG A 961 -11.33 32.58 2.88
C ARG A 961 -12.68 32.77 3.59
N ASP A 962 -13.77 32.70 2.83
CA ASP A 962 -15.12 32.93 3.33
C ASP A 962 -15.51 31.87 4.38
N ILE A 963 -15.23 30.59 4.11
CA ILE A 963 -15.54 29.48 5.01
C ILE A 963 -14.69 29.52 6.28
N ASN A 964 -13.37 29.68 6.15
CA ASN A 964 -12.50 29.69 7.32
C ASN A 964 -12.82 30.88 8.24
N GLN A 965 -13.11 32.06 7.66
CA GLN A 965 -13.53 33.22 8.45
C GLN A 965 -14.81 32.92 9.25
N ILE A 966 -15.86 32.44 8.59
CA ILE A 966 -17.15 32.14 9.23
C ILE A 966 -17.00 31.08 10.32
N LEU A 967 -16.28 30.00 10.04
CA LEU A 967 -16.08 28.92 11.01
C LEU A 967 -15.24 29.38 12.20
N GLN A 968 -14.17 30.15 11.97
CA GLN A 968 -13.35 30.68 13.06
C GLN A 968 -14.15 31.67 13.93
N GLU A 969 -14.86 32.62 13.33
CA GLU A 969 -15.60 33.66 14.06
C GLU A 969 -16.81 33.12 14.80
N LYS A 970 -17.64 32.31 14.13
CA LYS A 970 -18.94 31.90 14.67
C LYS A 970 -18.87 30.58 15.42
N ILE A 971 -17.93 29.69 15.10
CA ILE A 971 -17.80 28.38 15.75
C ILE A 971 -16.52 28.29 16.58
N TRP A 972 -15.33 28.20 15.98
CA TRP A 972 -14.11 27.76 16.69
C TRP A 972 -13.59 28.73 17.74
N LYS A 973 -13.82 30.05 17.58
CA LYS A 973 -13.44 31.05 18.59
C LYS A 973 -14.54 31.29 19.62
N THR A 974 -15.79 30.96 19.31
CA THR A 974 -16.95 31.14 20.20
C THR A 974 -16.93 30.13 21.34
N ASP A 975 -17.10 30.59 22.57
CA ASP A 975 -17.20 29.70 23.72
C ASP A 975 -18.66 29.31 23.97
N PHE A 976 -19.00 28.07 23.61
CA PHE A 976 -20.32 27.50 23.89
C PHE A 976 -20.34 26.81 25.25
N LYS A 977 -21.39 27.05 26.03
CA LYS A 977 -21.67 26.31 27.28
C LYS A 977 -22.61 25.13 27.04
N GLU A 978 -23.59 25.33 26.15
CA GLU A 978 -24.67 24.39 25.89
C GLU A 978 -24.67 23.99 24.41
N ILE A 979 -24.88 22.71 24.13
CA ILE A 979 -24.86 22.19 22.77
C ILE A 979 -26.03 22.70 21.91
N CYS A 980 -27.20 23.02 22.49
CA CYS A 980 -28.28 23.66 21.75
C CYS A 980 -27.87 25.03 21.17
N ILE A 981 -27.02 25.78 21.87
CA ILE A 981 -26.53 27.09 21.41
C ILE A 981 -25.58 26.88 20.22
N LEU A 982 -24.71 25.86 20.29
CA LEU A 982 -23.87 25.46 19.16
C LEU A 982 -24.73 25.06 17.95
N ALA A 983 -25.73 24.20 18.15
CA ALA A 983 -26.63 23.73 17.10
C ALA A 983 -27.39 24.89 16.42
N LYS A 984 -27.92 25.84 17.21
CA LYS A 984 -28.59 27.04 16.71
C LYS A 984 -27.64 27.96 15.94
N THR A 985 -26.39 28.06 16.38
CA THR A 985 -25.36 28.86 15.71
C THR A 985 -24.98 28.25 14.36
N ILE A 986 -24.84 26.92 14.27
CA ILE A 986 -24.65 26.24 12.98
C ILE A 986 -25.83 26.54 12.05
N LEU A 987 -27.07 26.42 12.55
CA LEU A 987 -28.27 26.71 11.75
C LEU A 987 -28.34 28.18 11.28
N SER A 988 -27.93 29.14 12.12
CA SER A 988 -27.94 30.55 11.73
C SER A 988 -26.90 30.86 10.66
N ILE A 989 -25.71 30.24 10.71
CA ILE A 989 -24.68 30.36 9.67
C ILE A 989 -25.26 30.00 8.29
N VAL A 990 -25.97 28.87 8.21
CA VAL A 990 -26.56 28.41 6.96
C VAL A 990 -27.66 29.36 6.45
N LYS A 991 -28.50 29.84 7.36
CA LYS A 991 -29.63 30.72 7.01
C LYS A 991 -29.17 32.11 6.58
N GLU A 992 -28.11 32.62 7.20
CA GLU A 992 -27.54 33.93 6.92
C GLU A 992 -26.65 33.94 5.66
N ASN A 993 -26.10 32.79 5.27
CA ASN A 993 -25.23 32.67 4.10
C ASN A 993 -25.63 31.48 3.22
N GLN A 994 -26.45 31.76 2.19
CA GLN A 994 -26.94 30.75 1.25
C GLN A 994 -25.83 30.09 0.40
N THR A 995 -24.67 30.75 0.21
CA THR A 995 -23.53 30.17 -0.52
C THR A 995 -22.60 29.34 0.35
N PHE A 996 -22.74 29.41 1.68
CA PHE A 996 -21.90 28.68 2.64
C PHE A 996 -21.90 27.17 2.37
N ALA A 997 -23.06 26.58 2.06
CA ALA A 997 -23.18 25.16 1.77
C ALA A 997 -22.32 24.74 0.56
N ILE A 998 -22.37 25.55 -0.49
CA ILE A 998 -21.70 25.30 -1.78
C ILE A 998 -20.21 25.50 -1.61
N GLN A 999 -19.80 26.60 -0.96
CA GLN A 999 -18.40 26.92 -0.72
C GLN A 999 -17.73 25.91 0.23
N LEU A 1000 -18.44 25.44 1.27
CA LEU A 1000 -17.95 24.39 2.15
C LEU A 1000 -17.77 23.08 1.38
N GLY A 1001 -18.73 22.71 0.53
CA GLY A 1001 -18.60 21.55 -0.36
C GLY A 1001 -17.36 21.63 -1.26
N GLN A 1002 -17.18 22.77 -1.94
CA GLN A 1002 -16.00 23.03 -2.77
C GLN A 1002 -14.69 22.90 -2.00
N CYS A 1003 -14.62 23.41 -0.77
CA CYS A 1003 -13.43 23.27 0.06
C CYS A 1003 -13.18 21.81 0.45
N LEU A 1004 -14.23 21.05 0.76
CA LEU A 1004 -14.13 19.68 1.24
C LEU A 1004 -13.91 18.64 0.13
N GLU A 1005 -14.21 18.93 -1.13
CA GLU A 1005 -13.92 18.03 -2.26
C GLU A 1005 -12.42 17.91 -2.57
N VAL A 1006 -11.61 18.83 -2.05
CA VAL A 1006 -10.21 18.99 -2.44
C VAL A 1006 -9.30 18.06 -1.63
N ASP A 1007 -8.20 17.63 -2.24
CA ASP A 1007 -7.15 16.87 -1.58
C ASP A 1007 -6.33 17.79 -0.65
N PHE A 1008 -6.57 17.68 0.66
CA PHE A 1008 -5.94 18.51 1.69
C PHE A 1008 -4.40 18.39 1.70
N PRO A 1009 -3.80 17.19 1.63
CA PRO A 1009 -2.36 17.03 1.39
C PRO A 1009 -1.81 17.85 0.21
N ALA A 1010 -2.47 17.82 -0.94
CA ALA A 1010 -2.02 18.60 -2.10
C ALA A 1010 -2.23 20.11 -1.89
N LEU A 1011 -3.35 20.50 -1.26
CA LEU A 1011 -3.64 21.88 -0.90
C LEU A 1011 -2.57 22.44 0.07
N PHE A 1012 -2.18 21.67 1.09
CA PHE A 1012 -1.15 22.10 2.03
C PHE A 1012 0.21 22.25 1.36
N ARG A 1013 0.61 21.32 0.48
CA ARG A 1013 1.84 21.49 -0.30
C ARG A 1013 1.83 22.80 -1.11
N ALA A 1014 0.71 23.15 -1.72
CA ALA A 1014 0.57 24.42 -2.46
C ALA A 1014 0.55 25.65 -1.54
N MET A 1015 -0.01 25.54 -0.33
CA MET A 1015 -0.01 26.60 0.69
C MET A 1015 1.37 26.78 1.37
N GLU A 1016 2.15 25.70 1.46
CA GLU A 1016 3.45 25.64 2.14
C GLU A 1016 4.64 25.81 1.19
N GLN A 1017 4.43 25.86 -0.14
CA GLN A 1017 5.46 26.30 -1.08
C GLN A 1017 5.93 27.68 -0.66
N ASP A 1018 7.01 27.72 0.12
CA ASP A 1018 7.85 28.89 0.18
C ASP A 1018 8.33 29.13 -1.25
N ASP A 1019 8.47 30.40 -1.63
CA ASP A 1019 9.45 30.72 -2.64
C ASP A 1019 10.72 30.02 -2.13
N GLU A 1020 11.06 28.86 -2.71
CA GLU A 1020 12.44 28.45 -2.81
C GLU A 1020 13.10 29.60 -3.56
N VAL A 1021 13.49 30.61 -2.79
CA VAL A 1021 14.73 31.30 -3.02
C VAL A 1021 15.68 30.19 -3.41
N PHE A 1022 16.09 30.16 -4.68
CA PHE A 1022 17.33 29.53 -5.12
C PHE A 1022 18.45 30.15 -4.27
N GLY A 1023 18.51 29.70 -3.02
CA GLY A 1023 19.16 30.33 -1.91
C GLY A 1023 20.28 29.41 -1.52
N THR A 1024 21.43 29.65 -2.13
CA THR A 1024 22.76 29.19 -1.70
C THR A 1024 23.05 27.69 -1.72
N ASN A 1025 22.19 26.84 -2.26
CA ASN A 1025 22.57 25.45 -2.51
C ASN A 1025 23.42 25.38 -3.80
N GLU A 1026 24.66 24.91 -3.67
CA GLU A 1026 25.53 24.57 -4.80
C GLU A 1026 24.88 23.39 -5.54
N LEU A 1027 24.17 23.67 -6.64
CA LEU A 1027 23.61 22.63 -7.49
C LEU A 1027 24.72 21.98 -8.32
N ILE A 1028 24.73 20.65 -8.37
CA ILE A 1028 25.67 19.91 -9.22
C ILE A 1028 25.19 19.88 -10.68
N CYS A 1029 26.10 19.64 -11.62
CA CYS A 1029 25.79 19.69 -13.05
C CYS A 1029 24.62 18.76 -13.47
N GLU A 1030 24.45 17.64 -12.78
CA GLU A 1030 23.37 16.67 -13.06
C GLU A 1030 21.99 17.21 -12.68
N GLU A 1031 21.87 17.90 -11.54
CA GLU A 1031 20.63 18.52 -11.07
C GLU A 1031 20.21 19.69 -11.96
N ILE A 1032 21.18 20.50 -12.40
CA ILE A 1032 20.96 21.58 -13.36
C ILE A 1032 20.53 21.00 -14.72
N GLY A 1033 21.17 19.92 -15.17
CA GLY A 1033 20.81 19.24 -16.41
C GLY A 1033 19.38 18.68 -16.38
N HIS A 1034 19.02 18.00 -15.29
CA HIS A 1034 17.67 17.47 -15.09
C HIS A 1034 16.61 18.58 -15.06
N SER A 1035 16.90 19.69 -14.37
CA SER A 1035 16.01 20.85 -14.31
C SER A 1035 15.79 21.50 -15.69
N ILE A 1036 16.86 21.62 -16.49
CA ILE A 1036 16.78 22.13 -17.87
C ILE A 1036 15.95 21.20 -18.76
N ASP A 1037 16.09 19.88 -18.61
CA ASP A 1037 15.34 18.91 -19.43
C ASP A 1037 13.85 18.90 -19.08
N LEU A 1038 13.50 19.05 -17.80
CA LEU A 1038 12.12 19.26 -17.36
C LEU A 1038 11.54 20.57 -17.92
N LEU A 1039 12.32 21.66 -17.91
CA LEU A 1039 11.92 22.95 -18.47
C LEU A 1039 11.70 22.87 -20.00
N LYS A 1040 12.54 22.13 -20.74
CA LYS A 1040 12.39 21.95 -22.20
C LYS A 1040 11.07 21.26 -22.59
N LEU A 1041 10.55 20.39 -21.72
CA LEU A 1041 9.32 19.62 -21.92
C LEU A 1041 8.05 20.43 -21.64
N GLY A 1042 8.13 21.47 -20.79
CA GLY A 1042 6.96 22.24 -20.32
C GLY A 1042 6.71 23.61 -20.97
N LEU A 1043 7.69 24.18 -21.68
CA LEU A 1043 7.62 25.58 -22.14
C LEU A 1043 7.08 25.77 -23.57
N THR A 1044 6.36 26.87 -23.80
CA THR A 1044 5.88 27.29 -25.13
C THR A 1044 7.03 27.80 -26.01
N SER A 1045 6.83 27.91 -27.34
CA SER A 1045 7.89 28.33 -28.27
C SER A 1045 8.41 29.76 -28.05
N GLU A 1046 7.64 30.61 -27.37
CA GLU A 1046 7.99 32.00 -27.10
C GLU A 1046 8.82 32.13 -25.82
N GLU A 1047 8.47 31.39 -24.76
CA GLU A 1047 9.24 31.29 -23.50
C GLU A 1047 10.57 30.55 -23.68
N LYS A 1048 10.65 29.66 -24.67
CA LYS A 1048 11.92 28.98 -25.03
C LYS A 1048 13.01 29.96 -25.46
N LYS A 1049 12.68 31.11 -26.07
CA LYS A 1049 13.67 32.11 -26.49
C LYS A 1049 14.38 32.77 -25.31
N ASP A 1050 13.69 32.97 -24.19
CA ASP A 1050 14.25 33.65 -23.02
C ASP A 1050 15.20 32.72 -22.24
N ILE A 1051 15.02 31.40 -22.36
CA ILE A 1051 15.81 30.38 -21.65
C ILE A 1051 16.88 29.72 -22.55
N GLU A 1052 16.77 29.85 -23.87
CA GLU A 1052 17.76 29.35 -24.85
C GLU A 1052 19.18 29.87 -24.60
N ILE A 1053 19.31 31.10 -24.10
CA ILE A 1053 20.60 31.70 -23.75
C ILE A 1053 21.24 30.97 -22.57
N ILE A 1054 20.46 30.67 -21.53
CA ILE A 1054 20.92 29.98 -20.31
C ILE A 1054 21.30 28.53 -20.64
N ILE A 1055 20.49 27.84 -21.46
CA ILE A 1055 20.80 26.49 -21.95
C ILE A 1055 22.12 26.49 -22.72
N SER A 1056 22.32 27.48 -23.59
CA SER A 1056 23.55 27.60 -24.38
C SER A 1056 24.77 27.88 -23.50
N GLN A 1057 24.65 28.76 -22.50
CA GLN A 1057 25.73 29.01 -21.52
C GLN A 1057 26.08 27.76 -20.72
N PHE A 1058 25.07 26.99 -20.29
CA PHE A 1058 25.26 25.76 -19.53
C PHE A 1058 25.99 24.68 -20.35
N GLU A 1059 25.63 24.46 -21.61
CA GLU A 1059 26.36 23.51 -22.46
C GLU A 1059 27.82 23.95 -22.69
N ILE A 1060 28.08 25.25 -22.84
CA ILE A 1060 29.46 25.76 -22.93
C ILE A 1060 30.22 25.51 -21.62
N CYS A 1061 29.58 25.63 -20.46
CA CYS A 1061 30.18 25.29 -19.17
C CYS A 1061 30.53 23.80 -19.05
N LYS A 1062 29.66 22.91 -19.52
CA LYS A 1062 29.95 21.46 -19.59
C LYS A 1062 31.17 21.17 -20.48
N ASP A 1063 31.24 21.83 -21.62
CA ASP A 1063 32.41 21.70 -22.51
C ASP A 1063 33.69 22.19 -21.83
N ILE A 1064 33.67 23.36 -21.16
CA ILE A 1064 34.82 23.88 -20.41
C ILE A 1064 35.23 22.91 -19.30
N TYR A 1065 34.26 22.35 -18.58
CA TYR A 1065 34.50 21.37 -17.52
C TYR A 1065 35.19 20.13 -18.08
N ALA A 1066 34.69 19.55 -19.17
CA ALA A 1066 35.28 18.39 -19.82
C ALA A 1066 36.73 18.67 -20.29
N ILE A 1067 36.98 19.84 -20.91
CA ILE A 1067 38.32 20.25 -21.34
C ILE A 1067 39.28 20.38 -20.15
N ARG A 1068 38.80 20.91 -19.01
CA ARG A 1068 39.62 21.05 -17.80
C ARG A 1068 39.95 19.71 -17.15
N VAL A 1069 38.99 18.78 -17.13
CA VAL A 1069 39.23 17.41 -16.64
C VAL A 1069 40.29 16.72 -17.50
N ASP A 1070 40.16 16.78 -18.84
CA ASP A 1070 41.15 16.20 -19.77
C ASP A 1070 42.56 16.85 -19.61
N TYR A 1071 42.62 18.18 -19.41
CA TYR A 1071 43.86 18.89 -19.13
C TYR A 1071 44.51 18.45 -17.80
N TRP A 1072 43.71 18.20 -16.76
CA TRP A 1072 44.19 17.71 -15.46
C TRP A 1072 44.64 16.26 -15.51
N GLU A 1073 43.92 15.39 -16.22
CA GLU A 1073 44.34 13.99 -16.45
C GLU A 1073 45.68 13.91 -17.19
N LYS A 1074 45.98 14.90 -18.04
CA LYS A 1074 47.26 15.03 -18.75
C LYS A 1074 48.38 15.68 -17.92
N GLY A 1075 48.14 15.95 -16.63
CA GLY A 1075 49.17 16.41 -15.69
C GLY A 1075 49.39 17.92 -15.63
N GLY A 1076 48.43 18.75 -16.06
CA GLY A 1076 48.53 20.21 -15.98
C GLY A 1076 48.43 20.76 -14.54
N ILE A 1077 49.40 21.56 -14.09
CA ILE A 1077 49.57 21.93 -12.65
C ILE A 1077 49.10 23.36 -12.28
N SER A 1078 48.77 24.26 -13.23
CA SER A 1078 48.78 25.71 -12.95
C SER A 1078 47.48 26.51 -13.09
N PHE A 1079 46.32 26.04 -12.61
CA PHE A 1079 45.17 26.94 -12.34
C PHE A 1079 44.29 26.36 -11.21
N ARG A 1080 44.60 26.72 -9.95
CA ARG A 1080 43.77 26.39 -8.76
C ARG A 1080 42.72 27.47 -8.44
N ASP A 1081 42.59 28.49 -9.28
CA ASP A 1081 41.55 29.50 -9.08
C ASP A 1081 40.21 28.94 -9.53
N LYS A 1082 39.17 29.14 -8.72
CA LYS A 1082 37.79 28.81 -9.08
C LYS A 1082 37.42 29.65 -10.31
N LEU A 1083 37.19 29.00 -11.45
CA LEU A 1083 36.61 29.66 -12.62
C LEU A 1083 35.15 30.00 -12.29
N VAL A 1084 34.85 31.28 -12.15
CA VAL A 1084 33.49 31.78 -11.88
C VAL A 1084 32.97 32.46 -13.15
N LEU A 1085 31.85 31.97 -13.66
CA LEU A 1085 31.13 32.56 -14.79
C LEU A 1085 29.73 32.95 -14.34
N PRO A 1086 29.43 34.25 -14.18
CA PRO A 1086 28.08 34.74 -13.87
C PRO A 1086 27.09 34.38 -14.99
N ALA A 1087 25.90 33.89 -14.64
CA ALA A 1087 24.85 33.57 -15.63
C ALA A 1087 24.38 34.81 -16.43
N ASN A 1088 24.51 36.01 -15.86
CA ASN A 1088 24.15 37.26 -16.53
C ASN A 1088 25.21 37.73 -17.56
N ASP A 1089 26.35 37.05 -17.66
CA ASP A 1089 27.39 37.39 -18.63
C ASP A 1089 26.99 36.95 -20.05
N PRO A 1090 27.23 37.76 -21.08
CA PRO A 1090 26.89 37.38 -22.45
C PRO A 1090 27.63 36.10 -22.89
N ILE A 1091 26.97 35.24 -23.69
CA ILE A 1091 27.50 33.97 -24.23
C ILE A 1091 28.93 34.09 -24.81
N SER A 1092 29.25 35.24 -25.42
CA SER A 1092 30.58 35.52 -25.95
C SER A 1092 31.72 35.40 -24.92
N ILE A 1093 31.45 35.68 -23.63
CA ILE A 1093 32.40 35.54 -22.53
C ILE A 1093 32.65 34.05 -22.24
N PHE A 1094 31.60 33.24 -22.19
CA PHE A 1094 31.69 31.78 -22.00
C PHE A 1094 32.48 31.14 -23.15
N GLN A 1095 32.20 31.51 -24.40
CA GLN A 1095 32.93 31.04 -25.58
C GLN A 1095 34.38 31.48 -25.58
N SER A 1096 34.67 32.72 -25.17
CA SER A 1096 36.05 33.18 -25.02
C SER A 1096 36.82 32.37 -23.98
N GLN A 1097 36.17 31.94 -22.89
CA GLN A 1097 36.81 31.13 -21.86
C GLN A 1097 37.03 29.69 -22.32
N LYS A 1098 36.05 29.09 -23.02
CA LYS A 1098 36.23 27.81 -23.71
C LYS A 1098 37.43 27.85 -24.66
N ASN A 1099 37.53 28.88 -25.50
CA ASN A 1099 38.64 29.03 -26.44
C ASN A 1099 40.01 29.25 -25.77
N LYS A 1100 40.05 29.84 -24.56
CA LYS A 1100 41.29 29.94 -23.77
C LYS A 1100 41.72 28.56 -23.27
N TRP A 1101 40.78 27.78 -22.76
CA TRP A 1101 41.06 26.42 -22.26
C TRP A 1101 41.42 25.43 -23.37
N ILE A 1102 40.85 25.56 -24.58
CA ILE A 1102 41.24 24.73 -25.74
C ILE A 1102 42.69 25.01 -26.20
N LYS A 1103 43.20 26.22 -25.95
CA LYS A 1103 44.56 26.61 -26.36
C LYS A 1103 45.65 26.20 -25.37
N ASN A 1104 45.26 25.88 -24.13
CA ASN A 1104 46.15 25.35 -23.09
C ASN A 1104 46.21 23.83 -23.20
#